data_AF-A0A7W3TGY5-F1
#
_entry.id   AF-A0A7W3TGY5-F1
#
_cell.length_a   1.000
_cell.length_b   1.000
_cell.length_c   1.000
_cell.angle_alpha   90.00
_cell.angle_beta   90.00
_cell.angle_gamma   90.00
#
_symmetry.space_group_name_H-M   'P 1'
#
loop_
_entity.id
_entity.type
_entity.pdbx_description
1 polymer ?
#
loop_
_entity_poly.entity_id
_entity_poly.type
_entity_poly.pdbx_seq_one_letter_code
_entity_poly.pdbx_strand_id
1 'polypeptide(L)'
;AGAVEVLPLYARLSHAEQQRVFQRHSGRRVVLATNVAETSLTVPGIKYVVDPGFARISRYSHRTKVQRLPIEPVSQASANQRKGRCGRTSDGICIRLYSEEDFASRPEFTDPEILRTNLASVILQMNAAGLGEIERFPFIDPPDHRSVRAGVQLLEELHALDTGQKDPRKRLTETGRRLAQLPVDPRLARMVLEAERNGCVREVLVIVAALSIQDPRERPAELQQQADAKHRRFREGPAEHSDFLALWNLWEYVRERQRELSSSAFRRMCRDEFLNWLRIREWQDIVGQLRTVVKQMGIGAGENGNPVADPDRIHQSLLAGLLSHIGLKDTDKQEYLGARGARFAVFPGSALFRKPPRWVMSAELVETSRLWARVNARIEPDWVEPLAEHLVKRTYSEPHWEQKQAAVMAYERVTLYGVPLVANRKVNYGRIDPDTCRELFIRHALVEGDWRTHHEFFRENRKLLAEVEELEHRARRRDILVDDETLFDFYDQRVPEHVVSGAHFDSWWKRKRAEAPDLLSFEKSMLVNERAAGITREDYPDVWRQGRLRLRVTYQFEPGTDADGVTVHVPLQVLNQVTTEGFDWQIPGLREQVVTELIRTLPKPLRRRCVPAPDVARRFLAEEAPEPGSVPLVEALARGLRRLTGAEIDPEDFAPENVPDHLRITFRVVDEPAGGSGRGRGRGRA
;
A
#
# COMPACT_ATOMS: atom_id res chain seq x y z
N ALA A 1 3.15 16.98 -67.78
CA ALA A 1 3.24 17.62 -66.45
C ALA A 1 4.36 16.93 -65.67
N GLY A 2 5.36 17.66 -65.19
CA GLY A 2 6.47 17.05 -64.43
C GLY A 2 5.94 16.38 -63.16
N ALA A 3 6.43 15.16 -62.89
CA ALA A 3 6.02 14.39 -61.71
C ALA A 3 6.30 15.17 -60.42
N VAL A 4 5.35 15.15 -59.48
CA VAL A 4 5.54 15.69 -58.13
C VAL A 4 6.18 14.62 -57.26
N GLU A 5 7.33 14.90 -56.66
CA GLU A 5 7.99 14.00 -55.72
C GLU A 5 7.59 14.35 -54.28
N VAL A 6 7.08 13.39 -53.51
CA VAL A 6 6.74 13.57 -52.10
C VAL A 6 7.71 12.79 -51.23
N LEU A 7 8.41 13.47 -50.32
CA LEU A 7 9.42 12.88 -49.44
C LEU A 7 9.12 13.18 -47.96
N PRO A 8 9.16 12.17 -47.07
CA PRO A 8 9.10 12.42 -45.64
C PRO A 8 10.46 12.92 -45.09
N LEU A 9 10.43 13.71 -44.00
CA LEU A 9 11.63 14.10 -43.24
C LEU A 9 11.36 14.15 -41.72
N TYR A 10 11.81 13.12 -41.01
CA TYR A 10 11.74 13.06 -39.54
C TYR A 10 12.91 12.27 -38.97
N ALA A 11 13.24 12.50 -37.70
CA ALA A 11 14.46 12.01 -37.06
C ALA A 11 14.66 10.48 -37.14
N ARG A 12 13.56 9.71 -37.19
CA ARG A 12 13.62 8.25 -37.23
C ARG A 12 13.95 7.64 -38.60
N LEU A 13 13.88 8.41 -39.69
CA LEU A 13 14.20 7.92 -41.04
C LEU A 13 15.63 7.41 -41.14
N SER A 14 15.85 6.45 -42.04
CA SER A 14 17.21 5.99 -42.35
C SER A 14 18.04 7.14 -42.94
N HIS A 15 19.36 7.08 -42.80
CA HIS A 15 20.24 8.13 -43.33
C HIS A 15 20.04 8.32 -44.83
N ALA A 16 19.89 7.23 -45.58
CA ALA A 16 19.66 7.28 -47.03
C ALA A 16 18.37 8.04 -47.37
N GLU A 17 17.27 7.80 -46.65
CA GLU A 17 16.00 8.49 -46.85
C GLU A 17 16.09 9.98 -46.49
N GLN A 18 16.75 10.33 -45.38
CA GLN A 18 16.99 11.73 -45.04
C GLN A 18 17.83 12.42 -46.13
N GLN A 19 18.82 11.72 -46.69
CA GLN A 19 19.72 12.26 -47.69
C GLN A 19 19.03 12.52 -49.05
N ARG A 20 17.96 11.78 -49.39
CA ARG A 20 17.15 12.01 -50.60
C ARG A 20 16.63 13.44 -50.68
N VAL A 21 16.29 14.05 -49.55
CA VAL A 21 15.75 15.42 -49.48
C VAL A 21 16.77 16.46 -49.99
N PHE A 22 18.07 16.16 -49.90
CA PHE A 22 19.15 17.05 -50.35
C PHE A 22 19.61 16.79 -51.79
N GLN A 23 19.18 15.68 -52.40
CA GLN A 23 19.58 15.36 -53.77
C GLN A 23 18.93 16.33 -54.77
N ARG A 24 19.62 16.62 -55.87
CA ARG A 24 19.07 17.42 -56.97
C ARG A 24 17.84 16.72 -57.55
N HIS A 25 16.82 17.50 -57.91
CA HIS A 25 15.61 17.00 -58.56
C HIS A 25 15.22 17.89 -59.73
N SER A 26 14.53 17.30 -60.70
CA SER A 26 13.79 18.01 -61.74
C SER A 26 12.31 18.02 -61.38
N GLY A 27 11.65 19.18 -61.47
CA GLY A 27 10.23 19.31 -61.12
C GLY A 27 9.96 19.68 -59.65
N ARG A 28 8.70 19.51 -59.22
CA ARG A 28 8.21 19.95 -57.91
C ARG A 28 8.43 18.88 -56.85
N ARG A 29 9.09 19.23 -55.75
CA ARG A 29 9.27 18.37 -54.58
C ARG A 29 8.47 18.92 -53.40
N VAL A 30 7.79 18.02 -52.69
CA VAL A 30 7.07 18.31 -51.45
C VAL A 30 7.72 17.51 -50.33
N VAL A 31 8.25 18.21 -49.32
CA VAL A 31 8.90 17.58 -48.17
C VAL A 31 7.97 17.67 -46.98
N LEU A 32 7.52 16.51 -46.48
CA LEU A 32 6.68 16.40 -45.30
C LEU A 32 7.57 16.24 -44.06
N ALA A 33 7.85 17.35 -43.38
CA ALA A 33 8.86 17.41 -42.33
C ALA A 33 8.30 17.63 -40.92
N THR A 34 9.01 17.11 -39.92
CA THR A 34 8.87 17.54 -38.51
C THR A 34 9.72 18.80 -38.25
N ASN A 35 9.76 19.26 -37.00
CA ASN A 35 10.63 20.36 -36.56
C ASN A 35 12.14 20.12 -36.80
N VAL A 36 12.56 18.93 -37.24
CA VAL A 36 13.91 18.66 -37.76
C VAL A 36 14.30 19.62 -38.90
N ALA A 37 13.34 20.02 -39.74
CA ALA A 37 13.58 21.01 -40.81
C ALA A 37 13.61 22.46 -40.30
N GLU A 38 13.18 22.71 -39.06
CA GLU A 38 13.09 24.04 -38.47
C GLU A 38 14.45 24.59 -38.03
N THR A 39 15.37 23.77 -37.56
CA THR A 39 16.66 24.23 -37.01
C THR A 39 17.84 23.47 -37.62
N SER A 40 17.90 22.15 -37.39
CA SER A 40 19.09 21.32 -37.55
C SER A 40 19.49 21.03 -38.99
N LEU A 41 18.56 21.13 -39.95
CA LEU A 41 18.82 20.84 -41.36
C LEU A 41 18.39 22.02 -42.24
N THR A 42 19.18 22.25 -43.29
CA THR A 42 18.88 23.24 -44.32
C THR A 42 18.60 22.51 -45.62
N VAL A 43 17.32 22.29 -45.91
CA VAL A 43 16.91 21.70 -47.19
C VAL A 43 17.08 22.76 -48.29
N PRO A 44 17.89 22.49 -49.34
CA PRO A 44 18.08 23.45 -50.43
C PRO A 44 16.82 23.57 -51.28
N GLY A 45 16.61 24.74 -51.90
CA GLY A 45 15.56 24.94 -52.91
C GLY A 45 14.13 25.04 -52.38
N ILE A 46 13.94 25.22 -51.07
CA ILE A 46 12.61 25.46 -50.49
C ILE A 46 12.16 26.88 -50.83
N LYS A 47 11.11 27.00 -51.66
CA LYS A 47 10.43 28.26 -51.98
C LYS A 47 9.07 28.43 -51.31
N TYR A 48 8.45 27.34 -50.88
CA TYR A 48 7.13 27.33 -50.26
C TYR A 48 7.19 26.55 -48.96
N VAL A 49 6.68 27.14 -47.88
CA VAL A 49 6.49 26.48 -46.58
C VAL A 49 5.01 26.48 -46.26
N VAL A 50 4.46 25.32 -45.92
CA VAL A 50 3.11 25.20 -45.36
C VAL A 50 3.27 24.86 -43.89
N ASP A 51 2.90 25.78 -43.01
CA ASP A 51 3.03 25.64 -41.57
C ASP A 51 1.67 25.30 -40.94
N PRO A 52 1.46 24.06 -40.45
CA PRO A 52 0.25 23.69 -39.74
C PRO A 52 0.14 24.39 -38.38
N GLY A 53 1.22 24.97 -37.85
CA GLY A 53 1.20 25.71 -36.59
C GLY A 53 1.31 24.87 -35.33
N PHE A 54 1.59 23.56 -35.44
CA PHE A 54 1.72 22.66 -34.30
C PHE A 54 3.10 22.01 -34.22
N ALA A 55 3.48 21.59 -33.02
CA ALA A 55 4.63 20.74 -32.76
C ALA A 55 4.30 19.72 -31.67
N ARG A 56 4.99 18.59 -31.70
CA ARG A 56 4.97 17.63 -30.59
C ARG A 56 6.09 17.98 -29.64
N ILE A 57 5.77 18.45 -28.44
CA ILE A 57 6.75 18.94 -27.47
C ILE A 57 6.85 17.93 -26.32
N SER A 58 8.07 17.58 -25.94
CA SER A 58 8.29 16.76 -24.75
C SER A 58 8.09 17.58 -23.49
N ARG A 59 7.17 17.12 -22.63
CA ARG A 59 6.89 17.72 -21.32
C ARG A 59 6.91 16.66 -20.23
N TYR A 60 7.59 16.95 -19.13
CA TYR A 60 7.59 16.12 -17.94
C TYR A 60 6.46 16.52 -16.98
N SER A 61 5.65 15.55 -16.56
CA SER A 61 4.61 15.79 -15.56
C SER A 61 5.15 15.56 -14.15
N HIS A 62 5.31 16.63 -13.35
CA HIS A 62 5.78 16.52 -11.97
C HIS A 62 4.81 15.73 -11.05
N ARG A 63 3.52 15.66 -11.40
CA ARG A 63 2.49 14.94 -10.64
C ARG A 63 2.57 13.43 -10.86
N THR A 64 2.54 13.02 -12.14
CA THR A 64 2.55 11.60 -12.52
C THR A 64 3.96 11.05 -12.71
N LYS A 65 4.99 11.90 -12.71
CA LYS A 65 6.41 11.58 -12.93
C LYS A 65 6.71 10.92 -14.29
N VAL A 66 5.84 11.13 -15.28
CA VAL A 66 5.95 10.54 -16.62
C VAL A 66 6.20 11.59 -17.69
N GLN A 67 6.80 11.15 -18.79
CA GLN A 67 7.00 11.97 -19.97
C GLN A 67 5.73 11.97 -20.84
N ARG A 68 5.29 13.16 -21.23
CA ARG A 68 4.15 13.39 -22.12
C ARG A 68 4.65 13.95 -23.44
N LEU A 69 3.98 13.59 -24.52
CA LEU A 69 4.27 14.11 -25.86
C LEU A 69 3.01 14.75 -26.49
N PRO A 70 2.46 15.81 -25.86
CA PRO A 70 1.31 16.53 -26.41
C PRO A 70 1.64 17.20 -27.74
N ILE A 71 0.59 17.40 -28.54
CA ILE A 71 0.63 18.24 -29.75
C ILE A 71 0.09 19.60 -29.33
N GLU A 72 0.91 20.65 -29.46
CA GLU A 72 0.60 22.00 -29.00
C GLU A 72 0.90 23.02 -30.11
N PRO A 73 0.25 24.20 -30.09
CA PRO A 73 0.60 25.31 -30.98
C PRO A 73 2.07 25.70 -30.81
N VAL A 74 2.75 26.03 -31.91
CA VAL A 74 4.12 26.57 -31.86
C VAL A 74 4.14 28.03 -31.40
N SER A 75 5.25 28.45 -30.80
CA SER A 75 5.53 29.86 -30.48
C SER A 75 5.67 30.72 -31.74
N GLN A 76 5.58 32.03 -31.58
CA GLN A 76 5.82 32.97 -32.67
C GLN A 76 7.24 32.83 -33.23
N ALA A 77 8.24 32.67 -32.37
CA ALA A 77 9.63 32.45 -32.77
C ALA A 77 9.80 31.19 -33.64
N SER A 78 9.18 30.07 -33.27
CA SER A 78 9.19 28.84 -34.09
C SER A 78 8.47 29.02 -35.42
N ALA A 79 7.28 29.63 -35.42
CA ALA A 79 6.55 29.95 -36.66
C ALA A 79 7.35 30.89 -37.58
N ASN A 80 8.10 31.83 -37.01
CA ASN A 80 8.98 32.74 -37.74
C ASN A 80 10.23 32.01 -38.27
N GLN A 81 10.81 31.08 -37.51
CA GLN A 81 11.88 30.22 -38.03
C GLN A 81 11.42 29.35 -39.20
N ARG A 82 10.20 28.78 -39.13
CA ARG A 82 9.60 28.02 -40.22
C ARG A 82 9.41 28.87 -41.47
N LYS A 83 8.86 30.09 -41.31
CA LYS A 83 8.78 31.10 -42.38
C LYS A 83 10.17 31.38 -42.99
N GLY A 84 11.20 31.50 -42.17
CA GLY A 84 12.57 31.72 -42.63
C GLY A 84 13.13 30.61 -43.54
N ARG A 85 12.54 29.40 -43.54
CA ARG A 85 13.02 28.28 -44.37
C ARG A 85 12.74 28.46 -45.86
N CYS A 86 11.74 29.24 -46.27
CA CYS A 86 11.48 29.52 -47.68
C CYS A 86 12.21 30.74 -48.24
N GLY A 87 12.91 31.52 -47.41
CA GLY A 87 13.54 32.80 -47.80
C GLY A 87 15.06 32.78 -47.90
N ARG A 88 15.70 31.60 -47.99
CA ARG A 88 17.17 31.49 -47.87
C ARG A 88 17.94 31.79 -49.15
N THR A 89 17.47 31.29 -50.28
CA THR A 89 18.17 31.40 -51.58
C THR A 89 17.45 32.32 -52.56
N SER A 90 16.18 32.62 -52.32
CA SER A 90 15.34 33.53 -53.09
C SER A 90 14.13 33.91 -52.26
N ASP A 91 13.32 34.86 -52.75
CA ASP A 91 12.00 35.11 -52.20
C ASP A 91 11.15 33.83 -52.20
N GLY A 92 10.37 33.66 -51.14
CA GLY A 92 9.52 32.49 -50.93
C GLY A 92 8.27 32.83 -50.14
N ILE A 93 7.31 31.90 -50.16
CA ILE A 93 5.98 32.09 -49.57
C ILE A 93 5.81 31.11 -48.41
N CYS A 94 5.44 31.63 -47.24
CA CYS A 94 5.02 30.83 -46.11
C CYS A 94 3.51 30.95 -45.93
N ILE A 95 2.81 29.83 -46.00
CA ILE A 95 1.37 29.71 -45.79
C ILE A 95 1.16 29.12 -44.39
N ARG A 96 0.57 29.90 -43.49
CA ARG A 96 0.19 29.45 -42.15
C ARG A 96 -1.26 28.95 -42.20
N LEU A 97 -1.51 27.77 -41.66
CA LEU A 97 -2.85 27.16 -41.64
C LEU A 97 -3.66 27.56 -40.39
N TYR A 98 -3.48 28.80 -39.94
CA TYR A 98 -4.09 29.39 -38.75
C TYR A 98 -4.22 30.91 -38.96
N SER A 99 -5.15 31.55 -38.24
CA SER A 99 -5.42 32.98 -38.41
C SER A 99 -4.29 33.86 -37.90
N GLU A 100 -4.25 35.11 -38.36
CA GLU A 100 -3.32 36.10 -37.85
C GLU A 100 -3.57 36.41 -36.37
N GLU A 101 -4.83 36.43 -35.95
CA GLU A 101 -5.22 36.57 -34.54
C GLU A 101 -4.67 35.43 -33.67
N ASP A 102 -4.80 34.17 -34.12
CA ASP A 102 -4.20 33.02 -33.43
C ASP A 102 -2.68 33.15 -33.37
N PHE A 103 -2.02 33.58 -34.46
CA PHE A 103 -0.58 33.85 -34.45
C PHE A 103 -0.18 34.89 -33.40
N ALA A 104 -0.88 36.03 -33.35
CA ALA A 104 -0.60 37.13 -32.45
C ALA A 104 -0.85 36.76 -30.97
N SER A 105 -1.79 35.86 -30.71
CA SER A 105 -2.13 35.39 -29.35
C SER A 105 -1.14 34.37 -28.76
N ARG A 106 -0.27 33.75 -29.59
CA ARG A 106 0.67 32.72 -29.16
C ARG A 106 1.83 33.31 -28.36
N PRO A 107 2.47 32.52 -27.47
CA PRO A 107 3.70 32.94 -26.81
C PRO A 107 4.80 33.30 -27.80
N GLU A 108 5.57 34.34 -27.48
CA GLU A 108 6.67 34.78 -28.33
C GLU A 108 7.75 33.69 -28.48
N PHE A 109 8.12 33.07 -27.36
CA PHE A 109 9.14 32.02 -27.29
C PHE A 109 8.57 30.70 -26.79
N THR A 110 9.21 29.61 -27.18
CA THR A 110 8.92 28.26 -26.65
C THR A 110 9.55 28.12 -25.26
N ASP A 111 8.83 27.48 -24.32
CA ASP A 111 9.36 27.22 -22.98
C ASP A 111 10.77 26.58 -23.02
N PRO A 112 11.74 27.13 -22.26
CA PRO A 112 13.07 26.56 -22.09
C PRO A 112 13.02 25.10 -21.61
N GLU A 113 14.00 24.30 -22.00
CA GLU A 113 14.05 22.87 -21.68
C GLU A 113 14.07 22.57 -20.17
N ILE A 114 14.72 23.44 -19.40
CA ILE A 114 14.79 23.35 -17.92
C ILE A 114 13.40 23.41 -17.26
N LEU A 115 12.41 24.06 -17.90
CA LEU A 115 11.05 24.16 -17.37
C LEU A 115 10.17 22.94 -17.70
N ARG A 116 10.62 22.07 -18.61
CA ARG A 116 9.79 21.00 -19.18
C ARG A 116 10.42 19.60 -19.12
N THR A 117 11.58 19.45 -18.49
CA THR A 117 12.26 18.16 -18.31
C THR A 117 12.44 17.77 -16.84
N ASN A 118 12.89 16.54 -16.60
CA ASN A 118 13.23 16.07 -15.26
C ASN A 118 14.60 16.63 -14.83
N LEU A 119 14.66 17.21 -13.64
CA LEU A 119 15.84 17.91 -13.12
C LEU A 119 16.78 17.02 -12.29
N ALA A 120 16.49 15.73 -12.11
CA ALA A 120 17.29 14.86 -11.25
C ALA A 120 18.78 14.82 -11.62
N SER A 121 19.10 14.75 -12.92
CA SER A 121 20.51 14.78 -13.38
C SER A 121 21.19 16.11 -13.03
N VAL A 122 20.52 17.23 -13.29
CA VAL A 122 21.03 18.58 -12.98
C VAL A 122 21.27 18.74 -11.48
N ILE A 123 20.28 18.36 -10.66
CA ILE A 123 20.36 18.44 -9.20
C ILE A 123 21.50 17.57 -8.67
N LEU A 124 21.67 16.36 -9.20
CA LEU A 124 22.75 15.46 -8.80
C LEU A 124 24.13 16.06 -9.10
N GLN A 125 24.32 16.58 -10.33
CA GLN A 125 25.57 17.19 -10.74
C GLN A 125 25.88 18.47 -9.94
N MET A 126 24.89 19.31 -9.67
CA MET A 126 25.05 20.51 -8.85
C MET A 126 25.46 20.17 -7.41
N ASN A 127 24.84 19.15 -6.82
CA ASN A 127 25.21 18.68 -5.47
C ASN A 127 26.63 18.09 -5.45
N ALA A 128 26.99 17.29 -6.45
CA ALA A 128 28.33 16.72 -6.58
C ALA A 128 29.42 17.79 -6.76
N ALA A 129 29.11 18.87 -7.50
CA ALA A 129 30.00 20.00 -7.72
C ALA A 129 29.99 21.03 -6.56
N GLY A 130 29.13 20.88 -5.56
CA GLY A 130 29.05 21.80 -4.43
C GLY A 130 28.48 23.18 -4.76
N LEU A 131 27.63 23.28 -5.79
CA LEU A 131 27.06 24.55 -6.28
C LEU A 131 25.90 25.10 -5.42
N GLY A 132 25.52 24.41 -4.34
CA GLY A 132 24.47 24.83 -3.43
C GLY A 132 23.06 24.39 -3.84
N GLU A 133 22.06 25.00 -3.20
CA GLU A 133 20.64 24.72 -3.48
C GLU A 133 20.25 25.25 -4.85
N ILE A 134 19.55 24.43 -5.64
CA ILE A 134 19.16 24.76 -7.01
C ILE A 134 18.25 25.99 -7.07
N GLU A 135 17.43 26.21 -6.04
CA GLU A 135 16.55 27.38 -5.93
C GLU A 135 17.31 28.70 -5.81
N ARG A 136 18.57 28.67 -5.35
CA ARG A 136 19.41 29.87 -5.21
C ARG A 136 20.37 30.05 -6.39
N PHE A 137 20.42 29.07 -7.29
CA PHE A 137 21.30 29.12 -8.44
C PHE A 137 20.76 30.11 -9.48
N PRO A 138 21.58 31.02 -10.04
CA PRO A 138 21.12 32.09 -10.91
C PRO A 138 20.87 31.60 -12.35
N PHE A 139 19.81 30.82 -12.55
CA PHE A 139 19.35 30.43 -13.89
C PHE A 139 18.78 31.63 -14.67
N ILE A 140 18.92 31.62 -16.00
CA ILE A 140 18.25 32.58 -16.89
C ILE A 140 16.72 32.43 -16.73
N ASP A 141 16.24 31.19 -16.81
CA ASP A 141 14.86 30.81 -16.54
C ASP A 141 14.85 29.79 -15.39
N PRO A 142 14.53 30.20 -14.15
CA PRO A 142 14.58 29.31 -13.00
C PRO A 142 13.50 28.22 -13.09
N PRO A 143 13.83 26.96 -12.73
CA PRO A 143 12.86 25.88 -12.73
C PRO A 143 11.77 26.08 -11.67
N ASP A 144 10.57 25.61 -11.96
CA ASP A 144 9.48 25.58 -10.99
C ASP A 144 9.82 24.69 -9.77
N HIS A 145 9.44 25.14 -8.58
CA HIS A 145 9.70 24.42 -7.32
C HIS A 145 9.14 22.99 -7.31
N ARG A 146 8.02 22.71 -8.01
CA ARG A 146 7.45 21.36 -8.07
C ARG A 146 8.30 20.43 -8.92
N SER A 147 8.93 20.95 -9.98
CA SER A 147 9.89 20.21 -10.80
C SER A 147 11.18 19.94 -10.04
N VAL A 148 11.67 20.90 -9.25
CA VAL A 148 12.81 20.71 -8.35
C VAL A 148 12.52 19.60 -7.34
N ARG A 149 11.41 19.70 -6.61
CA ARG A 149 10.97 18.69 -5.65
C ARG A 149 10.84 17.31 -6.30
N ALA A 150 10.35 17.25 -7.55
CA ALA A 150 10.25 16.01 -8.30
C ALA A 150 11.61 15.36 -8.58
N GLY A 151 12.61 16.16 -8.95
CA GLY A 151 13.97 15.68 -9.15
C GLY A 151 14.61 15.20 -7.85
N VAL A 152 14.43 15.94 -6.74
CA VAL A 152 14.90 15.52 -5.41
C VAL A 152 14.28 14.18 -4.99
N GLN A 153 12.96 14.03 -5.13
CA GLN A 153 12.26 12.76 -4.82
C GLN A 153 12.76 11.58 -5.65
N LEU A 154 13.14 11.81 -6.91
CA LEU A 154 13.76 10.76 -7.72
C LEU A 154 15.15 10.41 -7.19
N LEU A 155 15.95 11.39 -6.78
CA LEU A 155 17.25 11.12 -6.20
C LEU A 155 17.15 10.40 -4.84
N GLU A 156 16.14 10.68 -4.03
CA GLU A 156 15.82 9.87 -2.84
C GLU A 156 15.41 8.44 -3.21
N GLU A 157 14.56 8.27 -4.23
CA GLU A 157 14.16 6.96 -4.77
C GLU A 157 15.40 6.12 -5.15
N LEU A 158 16.39 6.75 -5.76
CA LEU A 158 17.64 6.10 -6.19
C LEU A 158 18.69 5.98 -5.08
N HIS A 159 18.35 6.34 -3.84
CA HIS A 159 19.29 6.43 -2.71
C HIS A 159 20.47 7.37 -2.95
N ALA A 160 20.34 8.35 -3.85
CA ALA A 160 21.38 9.32 -4.21
C ALA A 160 21.43 10.52 -3.25
N LEU A 161 20.29 10.90 -2.68
CA LEU A 161 20.17 12.00 -1.71
C LEU A 161 19.45 11.53 -0.44
N ASP A 162 19.94 11.99 0.72
CA ASP A 162 19.28 11.86 2.02
C ASP A 162 18.87 13.26 2.51
N THR A 163 17.59 13.59 2.39
CA THR A 163 17.04 14.88 2.85
C THR A 163 16.84 14.96 4.36
N GLY A 164 16.94 13.83 5.08
CA GLY A 164 16.98 13.82 6.54
C GLY A 164 18.26 14.42 7.11
N GLN A 165 19.33 14.52 6.30
CA GLN A 165 20.56 15.19 6.69
C GLN A 165 20.37 16.71 6.78
N LYS A 166 20.59 17.21 8.01
CA LYS A 166 20.57 18.65 8.30
C LYS A 166 21.71 19.41 7.61
N ASP A 167 22.88 18.78 7.46
CA ASP A 167 24.02 19.37 6.77
C ASP A 167 23.89 19.18 5.25
N PRO A 168 23.69 20.26 4.46
CA PRO A 168 23.55 20.16 3.01
C PRO A 168 24.74 19.49 2.32
N ARG A 169 25.95 19.61 2.89
CA ARG A 169 27.16 18.98 2.33
C ARG A 169 27.16 17.47 2.49
N LYS A 170 26.37 16.94 3.42
CA LYS A 170 26.25 15.50 3.71
C LYS A 170 24.99 14.87 3.09
N ARG A 171 24.13 15.66 2.44
CA ARG A 171 22.91 15.16 1.77
C ARG A 171 23.23 14.21 0.62
N LEU A 172 24.35 14.42 -0.09
CA LEU A 172 24.80 13.50 -1.14
C LEU A 172 25.33 12.22 -0.51
N THR A 173 24.64 11.10 -0.74
CA THR A 173 25.03 9.79 -0.23
C THR A 173 26.24 9.24 -0.97
N GLU A 174 26.82 8.14 -0.48
CA GLU A 174 27.89 7.46 -1.21
C GLU A 174 27.42 6.94 -2.58
N THR A 175 26.21 6.39 -2.64
CA THR A 175 25.56 6.04 -3.89
C THR A 175 25.45 7.27 -4.81
N GLY A 176 24.99 8.41 -4.30
CA GLY A 176 24.88 9.65 -5.06
C GLY A 176 26.21 10.12 -5.67
N ARG A 177 27.31 10.04 -4.89
CA ARG A 177 28.66 10.37 -5.39
C ARG A 177 29.11 9.45 -6.52
N ARG A 178 28.83 8.15 -6.42
CA ARG A 178 29.15 7.18 -7.48
C ARG A 178 28.27 7.39 -8.72
N LEU A 179 26.98 7.70 -8.54
CA LEU A 179 26.07 8.00 -9.65
C LEU A 179 26.51 9.23 -10.45
N ALA A 180 26.96 10.29 -9.77
CA ALA A 180 27.38 11.54 -10.41
C ALA A 180 28.59 11.37 -11.34
N GLN A 181 29.40 10.32 -11.17
CA GLN A 181 30.55 10.03 -12.03
C GLN A 181 30.16 9.40 -13.38
N LEU A 182 28.94 8.85 -13.50
CA LEU A 182 28.47 8.20 -14.72
C LEU A 182 27.78 9.22 -15.65
N PRO A 183 28.16 9.31 -16.94
CA PRO A 183 27.64 10.32 -17.87
C PRO A 183 26.29 9.91 -18.49
N VAL A 184 25.34 9.45 -17.66
CA VAL A 184 24.00 9.00 -18.08
C VAL A 184 22.93 9.47 -17.09
N ASP A 185 21.65 9.26 -17.43
CA ASP A 185 20.55 9.53 -16.52
C ASP A 185 20.75 8.79 -15.17
N PRO A 186 20.45 9.43 -14.02
CA PRO A 186 20.64 8.82 -12.70
C PRO A 186 19.98 7.44 -12.53
N ARG A 187 18.83 7.19 -13.17
CA ARG A 187 18.18 5.87 -13.12
C ARG A 187 19.06 4.82 -13.78
N LEU A 188 19.59 5.13 -14.96
CA LEU A 188 20.47 4.24 -15.71
C LEU A 188 21.79 4.00 -14.97
N ALA A 189 22.37 5.07 -14.39
CA ALA A 189 23.55 4.96 -13.54
C ALA A 189 23.29 4.03 -12.34
N ARG A 190 22.10 4.10 -11.73
CA ARG A 190 21.71 3.24 -10.59
C ARG A 190 21.64 1.76 -10.97
N MET A 191 21.23 1.46 -12.21
CA MET A 191 21.25 0.08 -12.73
C MET A 191 22.67 -0.46 -12.81
N VAL A 192 23.61 0.34 -13.31
CA VAL A 192 25.02 -0.05 -13.43
C VAL A 192 25.65 -0.33 -12.06
N LEU A 193 25.36 0.51 -11.06
CA LEU A 193 25.86 0.28 -9.70
C LEU A 193 25.25 -0.96 -9.04
N GLU A 194 23.99 -1.29 -9.32
CA GLU A 194 23.39 -2.54 -8.82
C GLU A 194 23.97 -3.77 -9.52
N ALA A 195 24.29 -3.63 -10.81
CA ALA A 195 24.86 -4.72 -11.60
C ALA A 195 26.23 -5.18 -11.09
N GLU A 196 26.98 -4.31 -10.40
CA GLU A 196 28.20 -4.66 -9.68
C GLU A 196 27.92 -5.70 -8.59
N ARG A 197 26.88 -5.47 -7.78
CA ARG A 197 26.50 -6.37 -6.69
C ARG A 197 26.00 -7.72 -7.20
N ASN A 198 25.27 -7.69 -8.32
CA ASN A 198 24.68 -8.88 -8.93
C ASN A 198 25.61 -9.63 -9.91
N GLY A 199 26.79 -9.06 -10.21
CA GLY A 199 27.78 -9.68 -11.09
C GLY A 199 27.38 -9.68 -12.57
N CYS A 200 26.58 -8.72 -13.03
CA CYS A 200 26.05 -8.63 -14.40
C CYS A 200 26.30 -7.27 -15.07
N VAL A 201 27.40 -6.61 -14.70
CA VAL A 201 27.78 -5.27 -15.21
C VAL A 201 27.85 -5.26 -16.74
N ARG A 202 28.39 -6.32 -17.37
CA ARG A 202 28.55 -6.40 -18.84
C ARG A 202 27.20 -6.28 -19.56
N GLU A 203 26.22 -7.07 -19.14
CA GLU A 203 24.88 -7.12 -19.71
C GLU A 203 24.15 -5.81 -19.48
N VAL A 204 24.23 -5.28 -18.25
CA VAL A 204 23.55 -4.04 -17.88
C VAL A 204 24.15 -2.83 -18.60
N LEU A 205 25.48 -2.77 -18.82
CA LEU A 205 26.11 -1.70 -19.60
C LEU A 205 25.57 -1.66 -21.04
N VAL A 206 25.42 -2.83 -21.67
CA VAL A 206 24.86 -2.94 -23.03
C VAL A 206 23.41 -2.46 -23.05
N ILE A 207 22.61 -2.89 -22.08
CA ILE A 207 21.19 -2.51 -21.99
C ILE A 207 21.06 -1.00 -21.70
N VAL A 208 21.78 -0.46 -20.72
CA VAL A 208 21.78 0.97 -20.38
C VAL A 208 22.18 1.84 -21.57
N ALA A 209 23.22 1.44 -22.31
CA ALA A 209 23.62 2.14 -23.52
C ALA A 209 22.51 2.13 -24.58
N ALA A 210 21.81 1.01 -24.74
CA ALA A 210 20.68 0.90 -25.67
C ALA A 210 19.50 1.79 -25.28
N LEU A 211 19.21 1.91 -23.97
CA LEU A 211 18.16 2.78 -23.44
C LEU A 211 18.50 4.27 -23.57
N SER A 212 19.78 4.61 -23.73
CA SER A 212 20.25 6.00 -23.85
C SER A 212 20.20 6.53 -25.29
N ILE A 213 19.92 5.67 -26.27
CA ILE A 213 19.86 6.02 -27.68
C ILE A 213 18.50 5.65 -28.28
N GLN A 214 18.28 6.05 -29.52
CA GLN A 214 17.16 5.53 -30.27
C GLN A 214 17.36 4.04 -30.60
N ASP A 215 16.30 3.24 -30.52
CA ASP A 215 16.33 1.81 -30.87
C ASP A 215 16.98 1.59 -32.27
N PRO A 216 18.02 0.74 -32.36
CA PRO A 216 18.66 0.40 -33.61
C PRO A 216 17.74 -0.33 -34.61
N ARG A 217 16.67 -0.98 -34.15
CA ARG A 217 15.71 -1.66 -34.99
C ARG A 217 14.83 -0.66 -35.73
N GLU A 218 14.73 -0.84 -37.04
CA GLU A 218 13.84 -0.07 -37.90
C GLU A 218 12.57 -0.87 -38.17
N ARG A 219 11.44 -0.17 -38.21
CA ARG A 219 10.14 -0.79 -38.50
C ARG A 219 9.34 0.09 -39.45
N PRO A 220 9.74 0.14 -40.74
CA PRO A 220 9.04 0.94 -41.74
C PRO A 220 7.57 0.49 -41.85
N ALA A 221 6.65 1.44 -42.04
CA ALA A 221 5.22 1.14 -42.05
C ALA A 221 4.83 0.12 -43.14
N GLU A 222 5.43 0.25 -44.34
CA GLU A 222 5.16 -0.62 -45.49
C GLU A 222 5.78 -2.02 -45.34
N LEU A 223 6.87 -2.14 -44.57
CA LEU A 223 7.63 -3.39 -44.41
C LEU A 223 7.55 -3.93 -42.97
N GLN A 224 6.54 -3.51 -42.22
CA GLN A 224 6.39 -3.79 -40.80
C GLN A 224 6.41 -5.30 -40.50
N GLN A 225 5.70 -6.10 -41.30
CA GLN A 225 5.64 -7.55 -41.11
C GLN A 225 6.99 -8.23 -41.38
N GLN A 226 7.74 -7.75 -42.36
CA GLN A 226 9.07 -8.30 -42.70
C GLN A 226 10.09 -7.95 -41.61
N ALA A 227 10.08 -6.71 -41.13
CA ALA A 227 10.90 -6.27 -39.99
C ALA A 227 10.59 -7.10 -38.73
N ASP A 228 9.30 -7.26 -38.40
CA ASP A 228 8.85 -8.06 -37.26
C ASP A 228 9.28 -9.53 -37.37
N ALA A 229 9.24 -10.12 -38.57
CA ALA A 229 9.68 -11.48 -38.81
C ALA A 229 11.20 -11.64 -38.54
N LYS A 230 12.02 -10.70 -39.04
CA LYS A 230 13.47 -10.70 -38.81
C LYS A 230 13.83 -10.46 -37.35
N HIS A 231 13.12 -9.55 -36.67
CA HIS A 231 13.43 -9.17 -35.29
C HIS A 231 12.88 -10.14 -34.24
N ARG A 232 11.98 -11.06 -34.63
CA ARG A 232 11.39 -12.06 -33.73
C ARG A 232 12.45 -12.91 -33.04
N ARG A 233 13.53 -13.27 -33.73
CA ARG A 233 14.64 -14.09 -33.20
C ARG A 233 15.29 -13.49 -31.94
N PHE A 234 15.23 -12.17 -31.77
CA PHE A 234 15.79 -11.53 -30.60
C PHE A 234 14.93 -11.70 -29.35
N ARG A 235 13.68 -12.17 -29.51
CA ARG A 235 12.72 -12.38 -28.42
C ARG A 235 12.61 -13.84 -28.00
N GLU A 236 13.52 -14.70 -28.44
CA GLU A 236 13.50 -16.13 -28.13
C GLU A 236 14.16 -16.41 -26.76
N GLY A 237 13.80 -17.54 -26.16
CA GLY A 237 14.35 -17.97 -24.86
C GLY A 237 13.94 -17.02 -23.72
N PRO A 238 14.86 -16.63 -22.81
CA PRO A 238 14.54 -15.71 -21.72
C PRO A 238 13.98 -14.35 -22.16
N ALA A 239 14.25 -13.93 -23.41
CA ALA A 239 13.76 -12.67 -23.97
C ALA A 239 12.26 -12.69 -24.33
N GLU A 240 11.59 -13.85 -24.30
CA GLU A 240 10.13 -13.94 -24.47
C GLU A 240 9.37 -13.14 -23.41
N HIS A 241 10.00 -12.96 -22.24
CA HIS A 241 9.47 -12.22 -21.10
C HIS A 241 10.23 -10.93 -20.81
N SER A 242 11.09 -10.46 -21.73
CA SER A 242 11.95 -9.31 -21.51
C SER A 242 12.42 -8.63 -22.79
N ASP A 243 11.93 -7.41 -23.04
CA ASP A 243 12.45 -6.54 -24.10
C ASP A 243 13.90 -6.12 -23.84
N PHE A 244 14.33 -6.05 -22.57
CA PHE A 244 15.71 -5.74 -22.21
C PHE A 244 16.67 -6.85 -22.67
N LEU A 245 16.28 -8.11 -22.49
CA LEU A 245 17.07 -9.25 -22.96
C LEU A 245 17.00 -9.38 -24.49
N ALA A 246 15.94 -8.89 -25.12
CA ALA A 246 15.91 -8.77 -26.57
C ALA A 246 16.94 -7.77 -27.12
N LEU A 247 17.27 -6.71 -26.36
CA LEU A 247 18.39 -5.82 -26.69
C LEU A 247 19.73 -6.55 -26.50
N TRP A 248 19.91 -7.30 -25.42
CA TRP A 248 21.11 -8.13 -25.23
C TRP A 248 21.31 -9.15 -26.38
N ASN A 249 20.27 -9.88 -26.76
CA ASN A 249 20.32 -10.83 -27.87
C ASN A 249 20.66 -10.16 -29.20
N LEU A 250 20.10 -8.96 -29.45
CA LEU A 250 20.45 -8.17 -30.63
C LEU A 250 21.93 -7.76 -30.61
N TRP A 251 22.45 -7.35 -29.45
CA TRP A 251 23.84 -6.95 -29.30
C TRP A 251 24.80 -8.10 -29.62
N GLU A 252 24.57 -9.28 -29.04
CA GLU A 252 25.41 -10.46 -29.29
C GLU A 252 25.38 -10.86 -30.76
N TYR A 253 24.18 -10.90 -31.37
CA TYR A 253 24.03 -11.17 -32.80
C TYR A 253 24.82 -10.19 -33.68
N VAL A 254 24.70 -8.89 -33.41
CA VAL A 254 25.43 -7.85 -34.14
C VAL A 254 26.94 -8.03 -33.98
N ARG A 255 27.43 -8.32 -32.77
CA ARG A 255 28.86 -8.51 -32.49
C ARG A 255 29.42 -9.76 -33.17
N GLU A 256 28.67 -10.86 -33.17
CA GLU A 256 29.02 -12.08 -33.87
C GLU A 256 29.13 -11.83 -35.38
N ARG A 257 28.08 -11.29 -36.00
CA ARG A 257 28.06 -11.00 -37.45
C ARG A 257 29.12 -10.00 -37.88
N GLN A 258 29.46 -9.03 -37.03
CA GLN A 258 30.52 -8.07 -37.33
C GLN A 258 31.92 -8.70 -37.30
N ARG A 259 32.13 -9.79 -36.55
CA ARG A 259 33.39 -10.57 -36.56
C ARG A 259 33.48 -11.47 -37.79
N GLU A 260 32.36 -12.04 -38.22
CA GLU A 260 32.31 -12.97 -39.36
C GLU A 260 32.33 -12.26 -40.72
N LEU A 261 31.65 -11.11 -40.83
CA LEU A 261 31.43 -10.42 -42.09
C LEU A 261 32.46 -9.31 -42.31
N SER A 262 32.78 -9.06 -43.59
CA SER A 262 33.49 -7.84 -43.97
C SER A 262 32.64 -6.59 -43.68
N SER A 263 33.27 -5.43 -43.52
CA SER A 263 32.56 -4.17 -43.20
C SER A 263 31.43 -3.84 -44.20
N SER A 264 31.63 -4.10 -45.49
CA SER A 264 30.62 -3.88 -46.53
C SER A 264 29.47 -4.88 -46.46
N ALA A 265 29.78 -6.16 -46.21
CA ALA A 265 28.78 -7.21 -46.04
C ALA A 265 27.95 -6.99 -44.77
N PHE A 266 28.58 -6.58 -43.66
CA PHE A 266 27.89 -6.26 -42.41
C PHE A 266 26.90 -5.09 -42.57
N ARG A 267 27.31 -4.01 -43.25
CA ARG A 267 26.42 -2.88 -43.53
C ARG A 267 25.25 -3.26 -44.43
N ARG A 268 25.45 -4.18 -45.37
CA ARG A 268 24.38 -4.73 -46.22
C ARG A 268 23.41 -5.55 -45.38
N MET A 269 23.92 -6.47 -44.55
CA MET A 269 23.10 -7.25 -43.62
C MET A 269 22.25 -6.36 -42.71
N CYS A 270 22.84 -5.32 -42.11
CA CYS A 270 22.08 -4.40 -41.26
C CYS A 270 20.88 -3.80 -42.01
N ARG A 271 21.08 -3.37 -43.26
CA ARG A 271 19.99 -2.85 -44.09
C ARG A 271 18.94 -3.91 -44.40
N ASP A 272 19.36 -5.09 -44.84
CA ASP A 272 18.48 -6.20 -45.25
C ASP A 272 17.65 -6.76 -44.07
N GLU A 273 18.12 -6.54 -42.84
CA GLU A 273 17.47 -6.99 -41.61
C GLU A 273 16.85 -5.84 -40.80
N PHE A 274 16.66 -4.67 -41.40
CA PHE A 274 16.02 -3.51 -40.78
C PHE A 274 16.71 -3.06 -39.49
N LEU A 275 18.04 -2.96 -39.53
CA LEU A 275 18.89 -2.46 -38.46
C LEU A 275 19.63 -1.21 -38.93
N ASN A 276 19.55 -0.14 -38.13
CA ASN A 276 20.23 1.10 -38.42
C ASN A 276 21.72 1.02 -38.01
N TRP A 277 22.61 0.93 -39.00
CA TRP A 277 24.06 0.85 -38.78
C TRP A 277 24.63 2.01 -37.95
N LEU A 278 24.14 3.24 -38.12
CA LEU A 278 24.67 4.39 -37.37
C LEU A 278 24.30 4.30 -35.89
N ARG A 279 23.07 3.88 -35.57
CA ARG A 279 22.65 3.65 -34.18
C ARG A 279 23.36 2.45 -33.55
N ILE A 280 23.68 1.41 -34.32
CA ILE A 280 24.53 0.30 -33.85
C ILE A 280 25.92 0.83 -33.47
N ARG A 281 26.52 1.67 -34.31
CA ARG A 281 27.83 2.26 -34.02
C ARG A 281 27.78 3.15 -32.78
N GLU A 282 26.79 4.03 -32.70
CA GLU A 282 26.54 4.89 -31.53
C GLU A 282 26.39 4.05 -30.25
N TRP A 283 25.62 2.96 -30.31
CA TRP A 283 25.47 2.02 -29.21
C TRP A 283 26.81 1.43 -28.77
N GLN A 284 27.63 0.98 -29.74
CA GLN A 284 28.95 0.42 -29.47
C GLN A 284 29.90 1.44 -28.82
N ASP A 285 29.87 2.68 -29.31
CA ASP A 285 30.68 3.78 -28.79
C ASP A 285 30.29 4.10 -27.33
N ILE A 286 28.99 4.18 -27.01
CA ILE A 286 28.51 4.43 -25.64
C ILE A 286 28.86 3.27 -24.70
N VAL A 287 28.72 2.00 -25.14
CA VAL A 287 29.16 0.85 -24.34
C VAL A 287 30.65 0.96 -24.01
N GLY A 288 31.49 1.36 -24.99
CA GLY A 288 32.92 1.58 -24.79
C GLY A 288 33.23 2.71 -23.79
N GLN A 289 32.51 3.83 -23.88
CA GLN A 289 32.63 4.97 -22.96
C GLN A 289 32.25 4.56 -21.55
N LEU A 290 31.07 3.96 -21.36
CA LEU A 290 30.61 3.50 -20.04
C LEU A 290 31.56 2.47 -19.44
N ARG A 291 32.05 1.52 -20.24
CA ARG A 291 33.04 0.52 -19.80
C ARG A 291 34.32 1.18 -19.29
N THR A 292 34.75 2.27 -19.92
CA THR A 292 35.92 3.03 -19.49
C THR A 292 35.68 3.70 -18.14
N VAL A 293 34.54 4.37 -17.99
CA VAL A 293 34.18 5.07 -16.74
C VAL A 293 34.04 4.08 -15.58
N VAL A 294 33.31 2.96 -15.73
CA VAL A 294 33.15 2.00 -14.64
C VAL A 294 34.47 1.36 -14.22
N LYS A 295 35.41 1.13 -15.17
CA LYS A 295 36.75 0.64 -14.84
C LYS A 295 37.55 1.65 -14.03
N GLN A 296 37.45 2.95 -14.36
CA GLN A 296 38.10 4.02 -13.58
C GLN A 296 37.52 4.10 -12.15
N MET A 297 36.24 3.77 -11.98
CA MET A 297 35.59 3.66 -10.68
C MET A 297 35.94 2.38 -9.90
N GLY A 298 36.79 1.51 -10.44
CA GLY A 298 37.17 0.23 -9.81
C GLY A 298 36.14 -0.90 -9.98
N ILE A 299 35.11 -0.71 -10.81
CA ILE A 299 34.05 -1.70 -11.02
C ILE A 299 34.48 -2.71 -12.08
N GLY A 300 34.41 -4.00 -11.75
CA GLY A 300 34.69 -5.10 -12.67
C GLY A 300 33.64 -5.20 -13.78
N ALA A 301 33.97 -4.76 -15.00
CA ALA A 301 33.04 -4.77 -16.14
C ALA A 301 32.83 -6.15 -16.81
N GLY A 302 33.44 -7.21 -16.27
CA GLY A 302 33.47 -8.54 -16.90
C GLY A 302 34.27 -8.59 -18.22
N GLU A 303 34.55 -9.80 -18.68
CA GLU A 303 35.24 -10.05 -19.95
C GLU A 303 34.32 -10.65 -21.02
N ASN A 304 34.72 -10.51 -22.28
CA ASN A 304 34.01 -11.16 -23.39
C ASN A 304 34.30 -12.67 -23.30
N GLY A 305 33.26 -13.50 -23.25
CA GLY A 305 33.38 -14.95 -23.08
C GLY A 305 32.91 -15.48 -21.73
N ASN A 306 32.71 -14.62 -20.72
CA ASN A 306 32.01 -15.02 -19.51
C ASN A 306 30.59 -15.49 -19.86
N PRO A 307 30.05 -16.52 -19.17
CA PRO A 307 28.64 -16.91 -19.32
C PRO A 307 27.72 -15.71 -19.14
N VAL A 308 26.61 -15.68 -19.88
CA VAL A 308 25.57 -14.65 -19.67
C VAL A 308 25.06 -14.81 -18.24
N ALA A 309 24.97 -13.69 -17.52
CA ALA A 309 24.42 -13.69 -16.18
C ALA A 309 22.97 -14.18 -16.18
N ASP A 310 22.53 -14.71 -15.04
CA ASP A 310 21.14 -15.08 -14.83
C ASP A 310 20.20 -13.91 -15.19
N PRO A 311 19.21 -14.11 -16.09
CA PRO A 311 18.18 -13.13 -16.42
C PRO A 311 17.60 -12.39 -15.21
N ASP A 312 17.36 -13.09 -14.11
CA ASP A 312 16.74 -12.50 -12.92
C ASP A 312 17.68 -11.49 -12.24
N ARG A 313 18.99 -11.77 -12.22
CA ARG A 313 20.02 -10.84 -11.69
C ARG A 313 20.15 -9.59 -12.54
N ILE A 314 20.02 -9.73 -13.86
CA ILE A 314 19.99 -8.60 -14.79
C ILE A 314 18.74 -7.77 -14.49
N HIS A 315 17.57 -8.40 -14.34
CA HIS A 315 16.33 -7.70 -14.05
C HIS A 315 16.32 -7.00 -12.69
N GLN A 316 16.83 -7.63 -11.63
CA GLN A 316 17.00 -7.02 -10.32
C GLN A 316 17.90 -5.77 -10.39
N SER A 317 18.96 -5.82 -11.20
CA SER A 317 19.84 -4.68 -11.41
C SER A 317 19.14 -3.53 -12.13
N LEU A 318 18.36 -3.83 -13.17
CA LEU A 318 17.56 -2.83 -13.89
C LEU A 318 16.46 -2.22 -13.00
N LEU A 319 15.83 -3.05 -12.16
CA LEU A 319 14.74 -2.68 -11.26
C LEU A 319 15.16 -1.60 -10.25
N ALA A 320 16.42 -1.60 -9.81
CA ALA A 320 16.95 -0.59 -8.91
C ALA A 320 16.86 0.85 -9.47
N GLY A 321 16.87 1.02 -10.80
CA GLY A 321 16.64 2.32 -11.45
C GLY A 321 15.17 2.62 -11.75
N LEU A 322 14.27 1.64 -11.60
CA LEU A 322 12.90 1.64 -12.13
C LEU A 322 11.83 1.37 -11.06
N LEU A 323 12.13 1.64 -9.78
CA LEU A 323 11.24 1.37 -8.65
C LEU A 323 9.84 2.03 -8.79
N SER A 324 9.75 3.18 -9.45
CA SER A 324 8.47 3.83 -9.76
C SER A 324 7.85 3.43 -11.10
N HIS A 325 8.50 2.58 -11.90
CA HIS A 325 8.01 2.09 -13.19
C HIS A 325 7.61 0.61 -13.14
N ILE A 326 7.13 0.15 -11.98
CA ILE A 326 6.52 -1.17 -11.80
C ILE A 326 5.01 -1.13 -12.04
N GLY A 327 4.43 -2.26 -12.41
CA GLY A 327 2.99 -2.41 -12.56
C GLY A 327 2.49 -3.78 -12.13
N LEU A 328 1.37 -3.78 -11.40
CA LEU A 328 0.56 -4.95 -11.08
C LEU A 328 -0.63 -5.01 -12.04
N LYS A 329 -0.79 -6.13 -12.75
CA LYS A 329 -1.87 -6.33 -13.71
C LYS A 329 -3.23 -6.30 -13.01
N ASP A 330 -4.14 -5.50 -13.56
CA ASP A 330 -5.54 -5.49 -13.17
C ASP A 330 -6.21 -6.78 -13.68
N THR A 331 -7.03 -7.46 -12.87
CA THR A 331 -7.67 -8.73 -13.25
C THR A 331 -8.76 -8.54 -14.29
N ASP A 332 -9.41 -7.38 -14.29
CA ASP A 332 -10.62 -7.13 -15.06
C ASP A 332 -10.33 -6.33 -16.33
N LYS A 333 -9.19 -5.61 -16.34
CA LYS A 333 -8.78 -4.72 -17.43
C LYS A 333 -7.45 -5.15 -18.03
N GLN A 334 -7.26 -4.91 -19.33
CA GLN A 334 -5.95 -5.06 -19.99
C GLN A 334 -5.01 -3.88 -19.67
N GLU A 335 -4.87 -3.57 -18.38
CA GLU A 335 -4.09 -2.46 -17.84
C GLU A 335 -3.34 -2.89 -16.57
N TYR A 336 -2.37 -2.08 -16.17
CA TYR A 336 -1.59 -2.26 -14.96
C TYR A 336 -1.82 -1.09 -14.02
N LEU A 337 -1.95 -1.40 -12.72
CA LEU A 337 -1.82 -0.44 -11.63
C LEU A 337 -0.33 -0.20 -11.38
N GLY A 338 0.12 1.01 -11.67
CA GLY A 338 1.47 1.49 -11.41
C GLY A 338 1.58 2.40 -10.20
N ALA A 339 2.81 2.86 -9.94
CA ALA A 339 3.11 3.79 -8.87
C ALA A 339 2.21 5.04 -8.93
N ARG A 340 1.82 5.53 -7.75
CA ARG A 340 1.03 6.76 -7.56
C ARG A 340 -0.35 6.69 -8.25
N GLY A 341 -0.91 5.49 -8.37
CA GLY A 341 -2.23 5.24 -8.96
C GLY A 341 -2.27 5.35 -10.49
N ALA A 342 -1.10 5.38 -11.16
CA ALA A 342 -1.06 5.41 -12.61
C ALA A 342 -1.68 4.14 -13.20
N ARG A 343 -2.42 4.28 -14.31
CA ARG A 343 -2.90 3.15 -15.11
C ARG A 343 -2.25 3.18 -16.48
N PHE A 344 -1.63 2.08 -16.88
CA PHE A 344 -0.92 1.97 -18.16
C PHE A 344 -1.13 0.62 -18.83
N ALA A 345 -0.86 0.55 -20.14
CA ALA A 345 -0.75 -0.73 -20.85
C ALA A 345 0.62 -0.92 -21.47
N VAL A 346 0.98 -2.19 -21.64
CA VAL A 346 2.14 -2.61 -22.41
C VAL A 346 1.97 -2.16 -23.87
N PHE A 347 2.99 -1.51 -24.42
CA PHE A 347 2.98 -1.07 -25.82
C PHE A 347 2.94 -2.28 -26.78
N PRO A 348 2.14 -2.24 -27.87
CA PRO A 348 2.00 -3.37 -28.81
C PRO A 348 3.30 -3.91 -29.41
N GLY A 349 4.35 -3.10 -29.45
CA GLY A 349 5.67 -3.50 -29.92
C GLY A 349 6.45 -4.41 -28.97
N SER A 350 6.05 -4.52 -27.70
CA SER A 350 6.74 -5.31 -26.67
C SER A 350 6.53 -6.82 -26.83
N ALA A 351 7.51 -7.62 -26.43
CA ALA A 351 7.37 -9.08 -26.32
C ALA A 351 6.23 -9.48 -25.37
N LEU A 352 5.99 -8.68 -24.32
CA LEU A 352 5.00 -8.96 -23.27
C LEU A 352 3.56 -8.60 -23.68
N PHE A 353 3.34 -7.99 -24.85
CA PHE A 353 2.01 -7.52 -25.24
C PHE A 353 0.99 -8.65 -25.41
N ARG A 354 1.41 -9.78 -26.00
CA ARG A 354 0.53 -10.93 -26.28
C ARG A 354 0.22 -11.76 -25.04
N LYS A 355 1.21 -11.93 -24.17
CA LYS A 355 1.10 -12.68 -22.91
C LYS A 355 1.55 -11.79 -21.74
N PRO A 356 0.73 -10.81 -21.33
CA PRO A 356 1.09 -9.86 -20.29
C PRO A 356 1.18 -10.55 -18.92
N PRO A 357 2.37 -10.55 -18.26
CA PRO A 357 2.57 -11.18 -16.95
C PRO A 357 1.82 -10.42 -15.84
N ARG A 358 1.73 -11.02 -14.65
CA ARG A 358 1.09 -10.37 -13.49
C ARG A 358 1.85 -9.10 -13.05
N TRP A 359 3.17 -9.13 -13.13
CA TRP A 359 4.05 -8.06 -12.70
C TRP A 359 5.01 -7.67 -13.82
N VAL A 360 5.21 -6.36 -14.01
CA VAL A 360 6.14 -5.82 -15.00
C VAL A 360 6.95 -4.69 -14.40
N MET A 361 8.18 -4.54 -14.90
CA MET A 361 8.89 -3.26 -14.90
C MET A 361 8.94 -2.70 -16.32
N SER A 362 9.02 -1.38 -16.43
CA SER A 362 9.12 -0.66 -17.71
C SER A 362 10.27 0.33 -17.70
N ALA A 363 11.05 0.41 -18.78
CA ALA A 363 12.08 1.45 -18.90
C ALA A 363 11.42 2.84 -18.98
N GLU A 364 10.33 2.95 -19.74
CA GLU A 364 9.66 4.22 -20.02
C GLU A 364 8.14 4.10 -19.92
N LEU A 365 7.54 5.06 -19.19
CA LEU A 365 6.11 5.32 -19.21
C LEU A 365 5.87 6.62 -19.99
N VAL A 366 5.26 6.51 -21.18
CA VAL A 366 5.06 7.63 -22.09
C VAL A 366 3.59 7.83 -22.41
N GLU A 367 3.09 9.03 -22.18
CA GLU A 367 1.70 9.38 -22.46
C GLU A 367 1.55 9.95 -23.87
N THR A 368 0.71 9.28 -24.68
CA THR A 368 0.27 9.78 -26.00
C THR A 368 -1.25 9.90 -26.02
N SER A 369 -1.98 8.89 -26.51
CA SER A 369 -3.44 8.77 -26.39
C SER A 369 -3.86 8.18 -25.03
N ARG A 370 -2.99 7.36 -24.46
CA ARG A 370 -3.03 6.78 -23.10
C ARG A 370 -1.60 6.59 -22.63
N LEU A 371 -1.43 6.19 -21.37
CA LEU A 371 -0.11 5.89 -20.82
C LEU A 371 0.37 4.51 -21.32
N TRP A 372 1.49 4.51 -22.01
CA TRP A 372 2.10 3.30 -22.58
C TRP A 372 3.42 2.97 -21.89
N ALA A 373 3.59 1.69 -21.53
CA ALA A 373 4.82 1.12 -21.02
C ALA A 373 5.66 0.54 -22.17
N ARG A 374 6.90 1.01 -22.30
CA ARG A 374 7.83 0.66 -23.38
C ARG A 374 9.11 0.08 -22.81
N VAL A 375 9.61 -0.96 -23.51
CA VAL A 375 10.74 -1.79 -23.08
C VAL A 375 10.46 -2.38 -21.70
N ASN A 376 9.82 -3.55 -21.69
CA ASN A 376 9.25 -4.14 -20.50
C ASN A 376 9.89 -5.49 -20.18
N ALA A 377 9.89 -5.85 -18.90
CA ALA A 377 10.23 -7.21 -18.46
C ALA A 377 9.30 -7.67 -17.35
N ARG A 378 9.10 -8.98 -17.29
CA ARG A 378 8.49 -9.66 -16.15
C ARG A 378 9.40 -9.48 -14.94
N ILE A 379 8.80 -9.23 -13.78
CA ILE A 379 9.51 -9.19 -12.50
C ILE A 379 8.74 -10.01 -11.46
N GLU A 380 9.40 -10.31 -10.34
CA GLU A 380 8.73 -10.77 -9.13
C GLU A 380 8.68 -9.65 -8.08
N PRO A 381 7.61 -9.57 -7.26
CA PRO A 381 7.44 -8.48 -6.29
C PRO A 381 8.44 -8.54 -5.12
N ASP A 382 8.96 -9.72 -4.78
CA ASP A 382 9.97 -9.93 -3.73
C ASP A 382 11.32 -9.32 -4.09
N TRP A 383 11.61 -9.11 -5.38
CA TRP A 383 12.80 -8.39 -5.84
C TRP A 383 12.73 -6.90 -5.56
N VAL A 384 11.52 -6.33 -5.46
CA VAL A 384 11.31 -4.89 -5.30
C VAL A 384 11.56 -4.45 -3.86
N GLU A 385 11.08 -5.21 -2.87
CA GLU A 385 11.12 -4.81 -1.46
C GLU A 385 12.54 -4.53 -0.95
N PRO A 386 13.57 -5.39 -1.18
CA PRO A 386 14.94 -5.14 -0.72
C PRO A 386 15.59 -3.91 -1.37
N LEU A 387 15.19 -3.57 -2.59
CA LEU A 387 15.71 -2.40 -3.31
C LEU A 387 15.03 -1.10 -2.87
N ALA A 388 13.87 -1.20 -2.22
CA ALA A 388 12.98 -0.09 -1.90
C ALA A 388 12.67 0.03 -0.40
N GLU A 389 13.47 -0.56 0.49
CA GLU A 389 13.21 -0.59 1.94
C GLU A 389 12.93 0.80 2.53
N HIS A 390 13.61 1.83 2.01
CA HIS A 390 13.46 3.24 2.39
C HIS A 390 12.21 3.93 1.85
N LEU A 391 11.49 3.30 0.90
CA LEU A 391 10.33 3.88 0.21
C LEU A 391 9.02 3.17 0.53
N VAL A 392 9.09 1.90 0.92
CA VAL A 392 7.89 1.10 1.16
C VAL A 392 7.12 1.60 2.40
N LYS A 393 5.80 1.52 2.32
CA LYS A 393 4.91 1.73 3.45
C LYS A 393 4.41 0.39 3.96
N ARG A 394 4.57 0.16 5.26
CA ARG A 394 4.15 -1.04 5.97
C ARG A 394 2.92 -0.72 6.80
N THR A 395 1.90 -1.55 6.69
CA THR A 395 0.69 -1.48 7.52
C THR A 395 0.44 -2.86 8.12
N TYR A 396 0.08 -2.89 9.40
CA TYR A 396 -0.14 -4.12 10.16
C TYR A 396 -1.62 -4.23 10.53
N SER A 397 -2.14 -5.45 10.53
CA SER A 397 -3.53 -5.74 10.89
C SER A 397 -3.62 -7.05 11.68
N GLU A 398 -4.72 -7.20 12.42
CA GLU A 398 -5.08 -8.42 13.16
C GLU A 398 -3.94 -8.94 14.06
N PRO A 399 -3.45 -8.14 15.03
CA PRO A 399 -2.55 -8.66 16.04
C PRO A 399 -3.26 -9.76 16.85
N HIS A 400 -2.67 -10.95 16.90
CA HIS A 400 -3.24 -12.12 17.57
C HIS A 400 -2.16 -12.97 18.22
N TRP A 401 -2.49 -13.63 19.31
CA TRP A 401 -1.62 -14.60 19.96
C TRP A 401 -1.54 -15.90 19.15
N GLU A 402 -0.33 -16.41 18.91
CA GLU A 402 -0.12 -17.74 18.31
C GLU A 402 0.60 -18.66 19.29
N GLN A 403 -0.16 -19.57 19.92
CA GLN A 403 0.33 -20.51 20.95
C GLN A 403 1.61 -21.26 20.53
N LYS A 404 1.72 -21.69 19.26
CA LYS A 404 2.89 -22.43 18.75
C LYS A 404 4.17 -21.61 18.73
N GLN A 405 4.06 -20.32 18.41
CA GLN A 405 5.20 -19.40 18.39
C GLN A 405 5.44 -18.77 19.76
N ALA A 406 4.47 -18.91 20.69
CA ALA A 406 4.45 -18.22 21.97
C ALA A 406 4.73 -16.72 21.82
N ALA A 407 4.14 -16.11 20.79
CA ALA A 407 4.33 -14.71 20.45
C ALA A 407 3.08 -14.16 19.77
N VAL A 408 2.93 -12.84 19.84
CA VAL A 408 1.91 -12.11 19.10
C VAL A 408 2.36 -11.92 17.66
N MET A 409 1.51 -12.38 16.75
CA MET A 409 1.72 -12.31 15.31
C MET A 409 0.72 -11.31 14.72
N ALA A 410 1.10 -10.69 13.61
CA ALA A 410 0.23 -9.82 12.86
C ALA A 410 0.40 -10.06 11.36
N TYR A 411 -0.55 -9.56 10.59
CA TYR A 411 -0.49 -9.57 9.13
C TYR A 411 0.05 -8.24 8.62
N GLU A 412 1.14 -8.30 7.86
CA GLU A 412 1.78 -7.15 7.25
C GLU A 412 1.39 -7.03 5.77
N ARG A 413 1.02 -5.81 5.40
CA ARG A 413 0.87 -5.38 4.01
C ARG A 413 1.94 -4.35 3.68
N VAL A 414 2.66 -4.58 2.58
CA VAL A 414 3.74 -3.72 2.10
C VAL A 414 3.36 -3.12 0.76
N THR A 415 3.44 -1.79 0.65
CA THR A 415 3.15 -1.07 -0.59
C THR A 415 4.30 -0.17 -1.00
N LEU A 416 4.58 -0.09 -2.30
CA LEU A 416 5.52 0.87 -2.89
C LEU A 416 4.75 1.86 -3.75
N TYR A 417 4.71 3.12 -3.34
CA TYR A 417 3.94 4.17 -4.02
C TYR A 417 2.47 3.79 -4.32
N GLY A 418 1.85 3.00 -3.43
CA GLY A 418 0.47 2.53 -3.58
C GLY A 418 0.31 1.22 -4.36
N VAL A 419 1.37 0.69 -4.97
CA VAL A 419 1.35 -0.65 -5.58
C VAL A 419 1.59 -1.70 -4.48
N PRO A 420 0.70 -2.68 -4.28
CA PRO A 420 0.86 -3.67 -3.22
C PRO A 420 1.90 -4.74 -3.59
N LEU A 421 3.06 -4.71 -2.94
CA LEU A 421 4.13 -5.70 -3.13
C LEU A 421 3.83 -6.97 -2.34
N VAL A 422 3.45 -6.80 -1.08
CA VAL A 422 3.06 -7.89 -0.17
C VAL A 422 1.64 -7.62 0.28
N ALA A 423 0.73 -8.54 -0.04
CA ALA A 423 -0.68 -8.39 0.31
C ALA A 423 -0.95 -8.75 1.78
N ASN A 424 -0.38 -9.87 2.23
CA ASN A 424 -0.55 -10.39 3.57
C ASN A 424 0.63 -11.32 3.93
N ARG A 425 1.61 -10.83 4.70
CA ARG A 425 2.73 -11.60 5.24
C ARG A 425 2.60 -11.68 6.76
N LYS A 426 2.61 -12.89 7.32
CA LYS A 426 2.63 -13.07 8.78
C LYS A 426 3.99 -12.62 9.34
N VAL A 427 3.98 -11.73 10.32
CA VAL A 427 5.18 -11.18 10.97
C VAL A 427 5.06 -11.21 12.48
N ASN A 428 6.18 -11.27 13.18
CA ASN A 428 6.21 -11.11 14.62
C ASN A 428 5.94 -9.65 14.98
N TYR A 429 4.95 -9.41 15.84
CA TYR A 429 4.45 -8.07 16.14
C TYR A 429 5.19 -7.41 17.31
N GLY A 430 5.99 -8.16 18.06
CA GLY A 430 6.60 -7.70 19.32
C GLY A 430 7.57 -6.53 19.20
N ARG A 431 8.17 -6.31 18.02
CA ARG A 431 9.04 -5.13 17.77
C ARG A 431 8.27 -3.92 17.22
N ILE A 432 7.03 -4.12 16.79
CA ILE A 432 6.22 -3.10 16.11
C ILE A 432 5.36 -2.37 17.15
N ASP A 433 4.67 -3.13 17.99
CA ASP A 433 3.87 -2.60 19.09
C ASP A 433 4.03 -3.49 20.34
N PRO A 434 5.07 -3.24 21.14
CA PRO A 434 5.35 -4.01 22.34
C PRO A 434 4.20 -3.99 23.36
N ASP A 435 3.49 -2.87 23.47
CA ASP A 435 2.44 -2.67 24.48
C ASP A 435 1.23 -3.56 24.17
N THR A 436 0.73 -3.51 22.92
CA THR A 436 -0.31 -4.42 22.45
C THR A 436 0.12 -5.88 22.56
N CYS A 437 1.39 -6.18 22.27
CA CYS A 437 1.91 -7.55 22.38
C CYS A 437 1.93 -8.06 23.83
N ARG A 438 2.26 -7.20 24.79
CA ARG A 438 2.24 -7.54 26.21
C ARG A 438 0.83 -7.83 26.70
N GLU A 439 -0.11 -6.96 26.35
CA GLU A 439 -1.53 -7.14 26.71
C GLU A 439 -2.05 -8.50 26.20
N LEU A 440 -1.88 -8.77 24.91
CA LEU A 440 -2.31 -10.02 24.29
C LEU A 440 -1.57 -11.25 24.86
N PHE A 441 -0.29 -11.11 25.20
CA PHE A 441 0.46 -12.16 25.88
C PHE A 441 -0.15 -12.46 27.26
N ILE A 442 -0.40 -11.47 28.10
CA ILE A 442 -0.98 -11.71 29.43
C ILE A 442 -2.36 -12.33 29.30
N ARG A 443 -3.23 -11.74 28.46
CA ARG A 443 -4.61 -12.18 28.29
C ARG A 443 -4.71 -13.61 27.73
N HIS A 444 -4.10 -13.87 26.59
CA HIS A 444 -4.24 -15.19 25.96
C HIS A 444 -3.31 -16.23 26.58
N ALA A 445 -2.04 -15.89 26.85
CA ALA A 445 -1.07 -16.87 27.31
C ALA A 445 -1.23 -17.20 28.81
N LEU A 446 -1.35 -16.17 29.66
CA LEU A 446 -1.34 -16.34 31.12
C LEU A 446 -2.73 -16.51 31.72
N VAL A 447 -3.72 -15.74 31.26
CA VAL A 447 -5.10 -15.78 31.79
C VAL A 447 -5.90 -16.92 31.15
N GLU A 448 -6.15 -16.87 29.84
CA GLU A 448 -6.92 -17.92 29.13
C GLU A 448 -6.22 -19.28 29.16
N GLY A 449 -4.91 -19.28 29.38
CA GLY A 449 -4.09 -20.49 29.51
C GLY A 449 -3.61 -21.04 28.17
N ASP A 450 -3.66 -20.23 27.11
CA ASP A 450 -3.39 -20.62 25.73
C ASP A 450 -1.89 -20.65 25.43
N TRP A 451 -1.11 -21.19 26.36
CA TRP A 451 0.34 -21.23 26.34
C TRP A 451 0.89 -22.59 26.76
N ARG A 452 1.71 -23.18 25.88
CA ARG A 452 2.39 -24.44 26.17
C ARG A 452 3.72 -24.15 26.85
N THR A 453 3.73 -24.26 28.18
CA THR A 453 4.91 -24.02 29.00
C THR A 453 5.16 -25.14 30.01
N HIS A 454 6.41 -25.22 30.49
CA HIS A 454 6.85 -26.17 31.52
C HIS A 454 6.94 -25.52 32.90
N HIS A 455 6.51 -24.26 33.05
CA HIS A 455 6.55 -23.57 34.35
C HIS A 455 5.63 -24.23 35.37
N GLU A 456 6.13 -24.39 36.60
CA GLU A 456 5.42 -25.05 37.69
C GLU A 456 4.25 -24.21 38.19
N PHE A 457 4.48 -22.93 38.53
CA PHE A 457 3.43 -21.99 38.96
C PHE A 457 2.23 -21.99 38.00
N PHE A 458 2.48 -22.05 36.68
CA PHE A 458 1.43 -22.01 35.68
C PHE A 458 0.55 -23.26 35.72
N ARG A 459 1.15 -24.44 35.91
CA ARG A 459 0.40 -25.69 36.08
C ARG A 459 -0.42 -25.70 37.36
N GLU A 460 0.15 -25.18 38.46
CA GLU A 460 -0.53 -25.07 39.74
C GLU A 460 -1.70 -24.07 39.68
N ASN A 461 -1.49 -22.90 39.09
CA ASN A 461 -2.53 -21.90 38.87
C ASN A 461 -3.69 -22.44 38.02
N ARG A 462 -3.40 -23.13 36.91
CA ARG A 462 -4.42 -23.74 36.06
C ARG A 462 -5.20 -24.84 36.79
N LYS A 463 -4.54 -25.62 37.65
CA LYS A 463 -5.21 -26.61 38.49
C LYS A 463 -6.13 -25.95 39.51
N LEU A 464 -5.67 -24.87 40.16
CA LEU A 464 -6.47 -24.16 41.15
C LEU A 464 -7.70 -23.48 40.52
N LEU A 465 -7.56 -22.88 39.33
CA LEU A 465 -8.69 -22.34 38.57
C LEU A 465 -9.73 -23.42 38.27
N ALA A 466 -9.30 -24.58 37.77
CA ALA A 466 -10.20 -25.71 37.49
C ALA A 466 -10.89 -26.26 38.77
N GLU A 467 -10.21 -26.26 39.91
CA GLU A 467 -10.82 -26.63 41.20
C GLU A 467 -11.89 -25.64 41.65
N VAL A 468 -11.70 -24.33 41.40
CA VAL A 468 -12.68 -23.29 41.73
C VAL A 468 -13.88 -23.34 40.77
N GLU A 469 -13.66 -23.53 39.47
CA GLU A 469 -14.73 -23.75 38.48
C GLU A 469 -15.59 -24.98 38.82
N GLU A 470 -14.98 -26.08 39.25
CA GLU A 470 -15.71 -27.26 39.72
C GLU A 470 -16.56 -26.98 40.96
N LEU A 471 -16.08 -26.12 41.87
CA LEU A 471 -16.84 -25.68 43.03
C LEU A 471 -18.05 -24.82 42.62
N GLU A 472 -17.91 -23.95 41.62
CA GLU A 472 -19.02 -23.20 41.02
C GLU A 472 -20.10 -24.10 40.44
N HIS A 473 -19.69 -25.08 39.62
CA HIS A 473 -20.61 -26.03 39.02
C HIS A 473 -21.37 -26.86 40.07
N ARG A 474 -20.70 -27.27 41.16
CA ARG A 474 -21.33 -28.03 42.25
C ARG A 474 -22.24 -27.15 43.12
N ALA A 475 -21.81 -25.93 43.43
CA ALA A 475 -22.60 -24.97 44.20
C ALA A 475 -23.76 -24.36 43.38
N ARG A 476 -23.77 -24.56 42.05
CA ARG A 476 -24.68 -23.92 41.08
C ARG A 476 -24.69 -22.39 41.23
N ARG A 477 -23.53 -21.84 41.57
CA ARG A 477 -23.27 -20.41 41.73
C ARG A 477 -22.14 -20.04 40.78
N ARG A 478 -22.39 -19.04 39.94
CA ARG A 478 -21.46 -18.57 38.90
C ARG A 478 -20.75 -17.26 39.29
N ASP A 479 -20.80 -16.93 40.58
CA ASP A 479 -20.29 -15.71 41.20
C ASP A 479 -19.11 -15.99 42.15
N ILE A 480 -18.52 -17.19 42.09
CA ILE A 480 -17.44 -17.59 42.99
C ILE A 480 -16.08 -17.29 42.36
N LEU A 481 -15.87 -17.54 41.07
CA LEU A 481 -14.60 -17.28 40.39
C LEU A 481 -14.46 -15.78 40.05
N VAL A 482 -13.26 -15.22 40.27
CA VAL A 482 -12.91 -13.87 39.79
C VAL A 482 -12.88 -13.82 38.26
N ASP A 483 -13.18 -12.65 37.69
CA ASP A 483 -13.20 -12.47 36.24
C ASP A 483 -11.79 -12.42 35.62
N ASP A 484 -11.74 -12.58 34.30
CA ASP A 484 -10.49 -12.57 33.53
C ASP A 484 -9.73 -11.23 33.66
N GLU A 485 -10.43 -10.12 33.88
CA GLU A 485 -9.81 -8.80 34.12
C GLU A 485 -9.07 -8.76 35.46
N THR A 486 -9.64 -9.35 36.52
CA THR A 486 -8.94 -9.48 37.80
C THR A 486 -7.67 -10.33 37.67
N LEU A 487 -7.73 -11.43 36.91
CA LEU A 487 -6.56 -12.26 36.61
C LEU A 487 -5.53 -11.52 35.75
N PHE A 488 -6.00 -10.72 34.79
CA PHE A 488 -5.15 -9.87 33.96
C PHE A 488 -4.40 -8.86 34.83
N ASP A 489 -5.09 -8.10 35.67
CA ASP A 489 -4.51 -7.10 36.57
C ASP A 489 -3.46 -7.71 37.52
N PHE A 490 -3.73 -8.93 38.00
CA PHE A 490 -2.78 -9.67 38.82
C PHE A 490 -1.44 -9.86 38.10
N TYR A 491 -1.48 -10.34 36.86
CA TYR A 491 -0.28 -10.56 36.05
C TYR A 491 0.33 -9.23 35.58
N ASP A 492 -0.48 -8.26 35.19
CA ASP A 492 -0.07 -6.95 34.69
C ASP A 492 0.82 -6.20 35.70
N GLN A 493 0.42 -6.20 36.97
CA GLN A 493 1.19 -5.56 38.05
C GLN A 493 2.55 -6.22 38.33
N ARG A 494 2.73 -7.49 37.93
CA ARG A 494 3.89 -8.32 38.32
C ARG A 494 4.84 -8.62 37.16
N VAL A 495 4.31 -8.74 35.95
CA VAL A 495 5.06 -9.04 34.73
C VAL A 495 5.59 -7.73 34.12
N PRO A 496 6.91 -7.55 33.97
CA PRO A 496 7.48 -6.30 33.46
C PRO A 496 7.03 -5.93 32.04
N GLU A 497 7.10 -4.64 31.70
CA GLU A 497 6.72 -4.09 30.39
C GLU A 497 7.46 -4.71 29.20
N HIS A 498 8.70 -5.14 29.36
CA HIS A 498 9.49 -5.74 28.28
C HIS A 498 9.13 -7.21 27.97
N VAL A 499 8.24 -7.83 28.77
CA VAL A 499 7.84 -9.23 28.60
C VAL A 499 6.65 -9.31 27.64
N VAL A 500 6.97 -9.36 26.35
CA VAL A 500 5.95 -9.34 25.27
C VAL A 500 5.77 -10.69 24.54
N SER A 501 6.45 -11.74 24.98
CA SER A 501 6.39 -13.08 24.39
C SER A 501 6.80 -14.14 25.40
N GLY A 502 6.53 -15.42 25.11
CA GLY A 502 6.97 -16.54 25.93
C GLY A 502 8.50 -16.59 26.10
N ALA A 503 9.27 -16.29 25.05
CA ALA A 503 10.74 -16.25 25.14
C ALA A 503 11.26 -15.13 26.07
N HIS A 504 10.61 -13.96 26.04
CA HIS A 504 10.90 -12.88 26.97
C HIS A 504 10.54 -13.28 28.41
N PHE A 505 9.38 -13.93 28.58
CA PHE A 505 8.91 -14.41 29.88
C PHE A 505 9.87 -15.44 30.46
N ASP A 506 10.26 -16.47 29.68
CA ASP A 506 11.17 -17.52 30.12
C ASP A 506 12.51 -16.95 30.62
N SER A 507 13.02 -15.96 29.90
CA SER A 507 14.28 -15.27 30.24
C SER A 507 14.16 -14.47 31.55
N TRP A 508 13.06 -13.74 31.72
CA TRP A 508 12.78 -12.97 32.93
C TRP A 508 12.50 -13.88 34.13
N TRP A 509 11.60 -14.85 33.97
CA TRP A 509 11.14 -15.74 35.03
C TRP A 509 12.27 -16.63 35.57
N LYS A 510 13.19 -17.08 34.71
CA LYS A 510 14.38 -17.85 35.13
C LYS A 510 15.18 -17.13 36.21
N ARG A 511 15.29 -15.80 36.13
CA ARG A 511 15.99 -14.98 37.12
C ARG A 511 15.07 -14.67 38.30
N LYS A 512 13.85 -14.21 38.02
CA LYS A 512 12.93 -13.72 39.05
C LYS A 512 12.48 -14.82 40.03
N ARG A 513 12.28 -16.05 39.54
CA ARG A 513 11.87 -17.19 40.39
C ARG A 513 12.88 -17.54 41.49
N ALA A 514 14.16 -17.19 41.32
CA ALA A 514 15.18 -17.43 42.35
C ALA A 514 15.06 -16.45 43.52
N GLU A 515 14.51 -15.26 43.27
CA GLU A 515 14.28 -14.22 44.28
C GLU A 515 12.89 -14.35 44.92
N ALA A 516 11.87 -14.63 44.10
CA ALA A 516 10.47 -14.70 44.53
C ALA A 516 9.76 -15.84 43.75
N PRO A 517 9.85 -17.10 44.21
CA PRO A 517 9.29 -18.26 43.51
C PRO A 517 7.76 -18.19 43.41
N ASP A 518 7.10 -17.64 44.43
CA ASP A 518 5.63 -17.59 44.52
C ASP A 518 5.03 -16.31 43.94
N LEU A 519 5.82 -15.46 43.29
CA LEU A 519 5.39 -14.14 42.79
C LEU A 519 4.12 -14.22 41.93
N LEU A 520 4.00 -15.27 41.13
CA LEU A 520 2.92 -15.48 40.17
C LEU A 520 1.96 -16.59 40.58
N SER A 521 2.12 -17.19 41.76
CA SER A 521 1.25 -18.27 42.24
C SER A 521 -0.06 -17.70 42.77
N PHE A 522 -1.19 -18.30 42.43
CA PHE A 522 -2.50 -17.91 42.95
C PHE A 522 -2.72 -18.46 44.36
N GLU A 523 -3.33 -17.65 45.22
CA GLU A 523 -3.93 -18.13 46.47
C GLU A 523 -5.43 -18.35 46.26
N LYS A 524 -5.99 -19.40 46.89
CA LYS A 524 -7.41 -19.74 46.75
C LYS A 524 -8.35 -18.59 47.16
N SER A 525 -7.95 -17.79 48.14
CA SER A 525 -8.66 -16.57 48.57
C SER A 525 -8.73 -15.51 47.47
N MET A 526 -7.71 -15.40 46.61
CA MET A 526 -7.67 -14.41 45.52
C MET A 526 -8.57 -14.77 44.34
N LEU A 527 -8.91 -16.06 44.20
CA LEU A 527 -9.75 -16.56 43.12
C LEU A 527 -11.24 -16.59 43.49
N VAL A 528 -11.57 -16.36 44.77
CA VAL A 528 -12.93 -16.41 45.29
C VAL A 528 -13.46 -15.01 45.52
N ASN A 529 -14.58 -14.68 44.90
CA ASN A 529 -15.25 -13.40 45.09
C ASN A 529 -15.85 -13.33 46.51
N GLU A 530 -15.25 -12.57 47.43
CA GLU A 530 -15.72 -12.47 48.84
C GLU A 530 -17.16 -11.94 48.97
N ARG A 531 -17.71 -11.32 47.93
CA ARG A 531 -19.11 -10.87 47.86
C ARG A 531 -20.13 -12.03 47.79
N ALA A 532 -19.71 -13.27 47.51
CA ALA A 532 -20.60 -14.42 47.47
C ALA A 532 -21.12 -14.85 48.87
N ALA A 533 -20.52 -14.39 49.97
CA ALA A 533 -20.91 -14.84 51.31
C ALA A 533 -22.28 -14.30 51.82
N GLY A 534 -22.93 -13.37 51.12
CA GLY A 534 -24.12 -12.64 51.62
C GLY A 534 -25.48 -12.96 50.97
N ILE A 535 -25.57 -13.88 50.00
CA ILE A 535 -26.81 -14.11 49.23
C ILE A 535 -27.70 -15.18 49.89
N THR A 536 -28.95 -14.83 50.17
CA THR A 536 -29.96 -15.69 50.82
C THR A 536 -30.93 -16.30 49.79
N ARG A 537 -31.68 -17.34 50.19
CA ARG A 537 -32.74 -17.94 49.33
C ARG A 537 -33.87 -16.93 49.00
N GLU A 538 -33.96 -15.84 49.76
CA GLU A 538 -34.92 -14.77 49.54
C GLU A 538 -34.53 -13.87 48.35
N ASP A 539 -33.24 -13.83 48.00
CA ASP A 539 -32.73 -13.05 46.86
C ASP A 539 -33.07 -13.68 45.51
N TYR A 540 -33.29 -15.01 45.48
CA TYR A 540 -33.63 -15.80 44.30
C TYR A 540 -34.87 -16.67 44.56
N PRO A 541 -36.07 -16.07 44.62
CA PRO A 541 -37.29 -16.78 45.00
C PRO A 541 -37.73 -17.80 43.93
N ASP A 542 -38.19 -18.99 44.36
CA ASP A 542 -38.75 -20.00 43.45
C ASP A 542 -40.14 -19.59 42.89
N VAL A 543 -40.75 -18.54 43.45
CA VAL A 543 -42.11 -18.07 43.14
C VAL A 543 -42.19 -16.54 43.11
N TRP A 544 -42.71 -15.98 42.04
CA TRP A 544 -43.10 -14.58 41.91
C TRP A 544 -44.55 -14.40 42.38
N ARG A 545 -44.82 -13.35 43.17
CA ARG A 545 -46.16 -13.06 43.70
C ARG A 545 -46.68 -11.75 43.12
N GLN A 546 -47.88 -11.77 42.55
CA GLN A 546 -48.59 -10.58 42.09
C GLN A 546 -50.04 -10.66 42.60
N GLY A 547 -50.38 -9.85 43.60
CA GLY A 547 -51.65 -9.96 44.32
C GLY A 547 -51.85 -11.36 44.91
N ARG A 548 -52.87 -12.09 44.43
CA ARG A 548 -53.15 -13.48 44.84
C ARG A 548 -52.49 -14.55 43.94
N LEU A 549 -51.84 -14.14 42.84
CA LEU A 549 -51.19 -15.06 41.91
C LEU A 549 -49.82 -15.47 42.42
N ARG A 550 -49.49 -16.75 42.22
CA ARG A 550 -48.18 -17.35 42.51
C ARG A 550 -47.64 -17.98 41.23
N LEU A 551 -46.66 -17.33 40.62
CA LEU A 551 -46.06 -17.74 39.35
C LEU A 551 -44.71 -18.39 39.64
N ARG A 552 -44.40 -19.52 39.01
CA ARG A 552 -43.12 -20.21 39.23
C ARG A 552 -42.00 -19.46 38.52
N VAL A 553 -40.83 -19.36 39.15
CA VAL A 553 -39.63 -18.74 38.57
C VAL A 553 -38.55 -19.79 38.34
N THR A 554 -37.82 -19.67 37.23
CA THR A 554 -36.63 -20.49 36.96
C THR A 554 -35.49 -19.61 36.45
N TYR A 555 -34.26 -20.01 36.78
CA TYR A 555 -33.04 -19.28 36.46
C TYR A 555 -32.16 -20.10 35.53
N GLN A 556 -31.66 -19.50 34.46
CA GLN A 556 -30.73 -20.13 33.52
C GLN A 556 -29.67 -19.10 33.13
N PHE A 557 -28.39 -19.48 33.15
CA PHE A 557 -27.30 -18.62 32.67
C PHE A 557 -26.65 -19.32 31.48
N GLU A 558 -27.05 -18.99 30.27
CA GLU A 558 -26.50 -19.56 29.03
C GLU A 558 -26.42 -18.42 28.00
N PRO A 559 -25.29 -17.69 27.99
CA PRO A 559 -25.11 -16.53 27.12
C PRO A 559 -25.45 -16.85 25.66
N GLY A 560 -26.39 -16.09 25.09
CA GLY A 560 -26.83 -16.24 23.69
C GLY A 560 -28.05 -17.15 23.47
N THR A 561 -28.69 -17.67 24.52
CA THR A 561 -29.98 -18.38 24.42
C THR A 561 -31.15 -17.51 24.86
N ASP A 562 -32.34 -17.70 24.27
CA ASP A 562 -33.57 -16.96 24.61
C ASP A 562 -34.04 -17.15 26.07
N ALA A 563 -33.50 -18.15 26.78
CA ALA A 563 -33.87 -18.47 28.15
C ALA A 563 -32.86 -17.95 29.18
N ASP A 564 -31.81 -17.25 28.74
CA ASP A 564 -30.81 -16.63 29.60
C ASP A 564 -31.43 -15.57 30.51
N GLY A 565 -31.15 -15.63 31.82
CA GLY A 565 -31.75 -14.78 32.84
C GLY A 565 -32.90 -15.42 33.62
N VAL A 566 -33.89 -14.60 33.98
CA VAL A 566 -35.03 -14.98 34.83
C VAL A 566 -36.24 -15.30 33.98
N THR A 567 -36.75 -16.53 34.06
CA THR A 567 -38.00 -16.93 33.38
C THR A 567 -39.14 -17.10 34.37
N VAL A 568 -40.23 -16.34 34.16
CA VAL A 568 -41.49 -16.48 34.90
C VAL A 568 -42.45 -17.35 34.09
N HIS A 569 -42.94 -18.43 34.70
CA HIS A 569 -43.89 -19.36 34.10
C HIS A 569 -45.32 -18.93 34.43
N VAL A 570 -46.08 -18.57 33.40
CA VAL A 570 -47.46 -18.06 33.52
C VAL A 570 -48.44 -19.12 33.04
N PRO A 571 -49.27 -19.71 33.93
CA PRO A 571 -50.30 -20.65 33.51
C PRO A 571 -51.33 -19.98 32.59
N LEU A 572 -51.72 -20.65 31.51
CA LEU A 572 -52.64 -20.09 30.50
C LEU A 572 -53.97 -19.62 31.13
N GLN A 573 -54.44 -20.29 32.18
CA GLN A 573 -55.72 -19.98 32.85
C GLN A 573 -55.70 -18.66 33.64
N VAL A 574 -54.51 -18.15 33.99
CA VAL A 574 -54.35 -16.89 34.73
C VAL A 574 -53.68 -15.81 33.90
N LEU A 575 -53.38 -16.07 32.62
CA LEU A 575 -52.68 -15.13 31.73
C LEU A 575 -53.41 -13.78 31.62
N ASN A 576 -54.76 -13.80 31.58
CA ASN A 576 -55.58 -12.59 31.55
C ASN A 576 -55.66 -11.84 32.89
N GLN A 577 -55.10 -12.40 33.97
CA GLN A 577 -55.06 -11.81 35.31
C GLN A 577 -53.67 -11.27 35.68
N VAL A 578 -52.63 -11.57 34.89
CA VAL A 578 -51.27 -11.07 35.11
C VAL A 578 -51.13 -9.68 34.51
N THR A 579 -50.64 -8.73 35.31
CA THR A 579 -50.30 -7.37 34.85
C THR A 579 -48.80 -7.26 34.61
N THR A 580 -48.35 -6.28 33.82
CA THR A 580 -46.92 -6.03 33.59
C THR A 580 -46.22 -5.35 34.77
N GLU A 581 -46.98 -4.94 35.79
CA GLU A 581 -46.49 -4.17 36.93
C GLU A 581 -45.54 -4.99 37.82
N GLY A 582 -44.36 -4.42 38.11
CA GLY A 582 -43.37 -4.94 39.05
C GLY A 582 -42.31 -5.85 38.44
N PHE A 583 -42.50 -6.38 37.23
CA PHE A 583 -41.48 -7.24 36.59
C PHE A 583 -40.21 -6.49 36.18
N ASP A 584 -40.34 -5.19 35.94
CA ASP A 584 -39.24 -4.26 35.70
C ASP A 584 -38.29 -4.12 36.90
N TRP A 585 -38.76 -4.37 38.13
CA TRP A 585 -37.93 -4.35 39.34
C TRP A 585 -37.03 -5.56 39.52
N GLN A 586 -37.25 -6.60 38.73
CA GLN A 586 -36.53 -7.87 38.79
C GLN A 586 -36.58 -8.55 40.19
N ILE A 587 -36.07 -9.77 40.28
CA ILE A 587 -35.85 -10.44 41.57
C ILE A 587 -34.80 -9.68 42.42
N PRO A 588 -34.85 -9.78 43.76
CA PRO A 588 -33.96 -9.00 44.63
C PRO A 588 -32.47 -9.21 44.31
N GLY A 589 -32.04 -10.44 44.00
CA GLY A 589 -30.64 -10.77 43.71
C GLY A 589 -30.06 -10.17 42.44
N LEU A 590 -30.89 -9.70 41.50
CA LEU A 590 -30.44 -9.07 40.25
C LEU A 590 -30.80 -7.58 40.17
N ARG A 591 -31.48 -7.04 41.19
CA ARG A 591 -31.99 -5.67 41.18
C ARG A 591 -30.89 -4.62 41.16
N GLU A 592 -29.79 -4.83 41.88
CA GLU A 592 -28.62 -3.93 41.83
C GLU A 592 -28.04 -3.87 40.42
N GLN A 593 -27.96 -5.01 39.72
CA GLN A 593 -27.41 -5.08 38.36
C GLN A 593 -28.31 -4.36 37.36
N VAL A 594 -29.63 -4.59 37.42
CA VAL A 594 -30.61 -3.90 36.57
C VAL A 594 -30.54 -2.38 36.77
N VAL A 595 -30.49 -1.91 38.02
CA VAL A 595 -30.36 -0.48 38.33
C VAL A 595 -29.03 0.08 37.84
N THR A 596 -27.93 -0.65 38.03
CA THR A 596 -26.60 -0.24 37.56
C THR A 596 -26.57 -0.08 36.04
N GLU A 597 -27.12 -1.04 35.30
CA GLU A 597 -27.20 -0.94 33.83
C GLU A 597 -28.13 0.18 33.38
N LEU A 598 -29.27 0.38 34.04
CA LEU A 598 -30.15 1.53 33.75
C LEU A 598 -29.40 2.87 33.94
N ILE A 599 -28.63 3.04 35.03
CA ILE A 599 -27.79 4.24 35.23
C ILE A 599 -26.76 4.39 34.09
N ARG A 600 -26.22 3.29 33.56
CA ARG A 600 -25.27 3.32 32.43
C ARG A 600 -25.91 3.78 31.12
N THR A 601 -27.23 3.58 30.96
CA THR A 601 -27.97 4.05 29.78
C THR A 601 -28.18 5.56 29.74
N LEU A 602 -28.03 6.26 30.87
CA LEU A 602 -28.21 7.72 30.93
C LEU A 602 -27.26 8.47 29.97
N PRO A 603 -27.69 9.62 29.42
CA PRO A 603 -26.83 10.53 28.67
C PRO A 603 -25.56 10.89 29.42
N LYS A 604 -24.45 11.03 28.69
CA LYS A 604 -23.10 11.30 29.24
C LYS A 604 -23.05 12.42 30.30
N PRO A 605 -23.78 13.55 30.19
CA PRO A 605 -23.79 14.59 31.22
C PRO A 605 -24.41 14.15 32.56
N LEU A 606 -25.52 13.40 32.50
CA LEU A 606 -26.25 12.91 33.69
C LEU A 606 -25.52 11.72 34.32
N ARG A 607 -25.03 10.79 33.48
CA ARG A 607 -24.29 9.61 33.94
C ARG A 607 -23.05 9.96 34.77
N ARG A 608 -22.34 11.05 34.42
CA ARG A 608 -21.18 11.55 35.17
C ARG A 608 -21.50 11.92 36.63
N ARG A 609 -22.75 12.31 36.91
CA ARG A 609 -23.22 12.63 38.27
C ARG A 609 -23.54 11.38 39.09
N CYS A 610 -23.64 10.23 38.43
CA CYS A 610 -23.97 8.94 39.02
C CYS A 610 -22.75 7.99 39.04
N VAL A 611 -21.52 8.53 39.07
CA VAL A 611 -20.29 7.72 39.11
C VAL A 611 -19.78 7.62 40.54
N PRO A 612 -19.44 6.41 41.04
CA PRO A 612 -19.56 5.11 40.38
C PRO A 612 -21.01 4.59 40.32
N ALA A 613 -21.44 4.11 39.15
CA ALA A 613 -22.82 3.63 38.94
C ALA A 613 -23.26 2.51 39.91
N PRO A 614 -22.41 1.51 40.23
CA PRO A 614 -22.76 0.48 41.21
C PRO A 614 -22.97 1.03 42.63
N ASP A 615 -22.17 2.02 43.04
CA ASP A 615 -22.31 2.63 44.37
C ASP A 615 -23.62 3.42 44.48
N VAL A 616 -23.97 4.17 43.44
CA VAL A 616 -25.20 4.95 43.38
C VAL A 616 -26.43 4.03 43.30
N ALA A 617 -26.35 2.92 42.55
CA ALA A 617 -27.39 1.89 42.51
C ALA A 617 -27.66 1.30 43.90
N ARG A 618 -26.60 0.93 44.65
CA ARG A 618 -26.74 0.43 46.03
C ARG A 618 -27.37 1.45 46.96
N ARG A 619 -26.95 2.71 46.88
CA ARG A 619 -27.52 3.79 47.70
C ARG A 619 -29.00 4.04 47.38
N PHE A 620 -29.37 4.04 46.10
CA PHE A 620 -30.77 4.13 45.70
C PHE A 620 -31.60 3.00 46.32
N LEU A 621 -31.15 1.75 46.18
CA LEU A 621 -31.87 0.60 46.70
C LEU A 621 -31.97 0.58 48.24
N ALA A 622 -30.99 1.14 48.94
CA ALA A 622 -30.97 1.19 50.39
C ALA A 622 -31.73 2.39 51.00
N GLU A 623 -31.63 3.57 50.38
CA GLU A 623 -32.06 4.84 50.98
C GLU A 623 -33.37 5.39 50.37
N GLU A 624 -33.64 5.10 49.10
CA GLU A 624 -34.61 5.87 48.29
C GLU A 624 -35.64 5.03 47.55
N ALA A 625 -35.40 3.72 47.39
CA ALA A 625 -36.28 2.84 46.65
C ALA A 625 -37.62 2.66 47.38
N PRO A 626 -38.76 2.98 46.73
CA PRO A 626 -40.08 2.62 47.27
C PRO A 626 -40.27 1.10 47.29
N GLU A 627 -41.38 0.64 47.88
CA GLU A 627 -41.73 -0.78 47.87
C GLU A 627 -41.72 -1.32 46.42
N PRO A 628 -40.98 -2.41 46.12
CA PRO A 628 -40.84 -2.90 44.75
C PRO A 628 -42.19 -3.20 44.09
N GLY A 629 -42.40 -2.69 42.89
CA GLY A 629 -43.66 -2.84 42.14
C GLY A 629 -44.77 -1.84 42.52
N SER A 630 -44.55 -0.93 43.48
CA SER A 630 -45.51 0.14 43.79
C SER A 630 -45.56 1.25 42.73
N VAL A 631 -44.47 1.44 42.00
CA VAL A 631 -44.33 2.36 40.85
C VAL A 631 -43.34 1.74 39.86
N PRO A 632 -43.33 2.13 38.57
CA PRO A 632 -42.31 1.66 37.62
C PRO A 632 -40.89 1.98 38.08
N LEU A 633 -39.94 1.06 37.88
CA LEU A 633 -38.55 1.16 38.34
C LEU A 633 -37.88 2.42 37.80
N VAL A 634 -38.10 2.75 36.53
CA VAL A 634 -37.51 3.93 35.88
C VAL A 634 -38.02 5.22 36.51
N GLU A 635 -39.30 5.27 36.89
CA GLU A 635 -39.87 6.43 37.59
C GLU A 635 -39.33 6.56 39.02
N ALA A 636 -39.23 5.44 39.74
CA ALA A 636 -38.63 5.41 41.07
C ALA A 636 -37.17 5.85 41.04
N LEU A 637 -36.42 5.34 40.07
CA LEU A 637 -35.00 5.61 39.90
C LEU A 637 -34.77 7.07 39.53
N ALA A 638 -35.54 7.64 38.59
CA ALA A 638 -35.47 9.07 38.24
C ALA A 638 -35.65 9.97 39.48
N ARG A 639 -36.70 9.71 40.28
CA ARG A 639 -36.97 10.46 41.52
C ARG A 639 -35.90 10.26 42.59
N GLY A 640 -35.43 9.03 42.78
CA GLY A 640 -34.39 8.69 43.75
C GLY A 640 -33.04 9.31 43.40
N LEU A 641 -32.63 9.25 42.13
CA LEU A 641 -31.38 9.85 41.67
C LEU A 641 -31.41 11.37 41.72
N ARG A 642 -32.55 12.03 41.45
CA ARG A 642 -32.71 13.48 41.69
C ARG A 642 -32.35 13.85 43.13
N ARG A 643 -32.86 13.08 44.10
CA ARG A 643 -32.59 13.32 45.53
C ARG A 643 -31.15 12.99 45.94
N LEU A 644 -30.59 11.90 45.42
CA LEU A 644 -29.22 11.47 45.75
C LEU A 644 -28.12 12.31 45.12
N THR A 645 -28.35 12.83 43.91
CA THR A 645 -27.31 13.48 43.09
C THR A 645 -27.56 14.97 42.85
N GLY A 646 -28.77 15.46 43.08
CA GLY A 646 -29.20 16.84 42.80
C GLY A 646 -29.30 17.17 41.31
N ALA A 647 -29.14 16.20 40.41
CA ALA A 647 -29.31 16.38 38.97
C ALA A 647 -30.77 16.20 38.57
N GLU A 648 -31.31 17.07 37.71
CA GLU A 648 -32.63 16.88 37.09
C GLU A 648 -32.57 15.68 36.13
N ILE A 649 -33.22 14.57 36.50
CA ILE A 649 -33.26 13.31 35.74
C ILE A 649 -34.71 12.91 35.54
N ASP A 650 -35.20 12.90 34.31
CA ASP A 650 -36.55 12.46 33.95
C ASP A 650 -36.57 10.96 33.62
N PRO A 651 -37.72 10.26 33.77
CA PRO A 651 -37.84 8.86 33.39
C PRO A 651 -37.48 8.60 31.92
N GLU A 652 -37.71 9.59 31.05
CA GLU A 652 -37.42 9.54 29.60
C GLU A 652 -35.92 9.60 29.28
N ASP A 653 -35.06 9.97 30.25
CA ASP A 653 -33.61 9.99 30.06
C ASP A 653 -32.98 8.59 30.07
N PHE A 654 -33.70 7.58 30.57
CA PHE A 654 -33.26 6.20 30.57
C PHE A 654 -33.61 5.53 29.25
N ALA A 655 -32.79 4.57 28.82
CA ALA A 655 -33.08 3.72 27.67
C ALA A 655 -33.16 2.25 28.09
N PRO A 656 -34.28 1.80 28.69
CA PRO A 656 -34.44 0.44 29.20
C PRO A 656 -34.19 -0.65 28.14
N GLU A 657 -34.45 -0.33 26.86
CA GLU A 657 -34.19 -1.18 25.70
C GLU A 657 -32.69 -1.47 25.46
N ASN A 658 -31.79 -0.73 26.11
CA ASN A 658 -30.35 -0.97 26.06
C ASN A 658 -29.82 -1.79 27.25
N VAL A 659 -30.67 -2.13 28.22
CA VAL A 659 -30.30 -3.05 29.31
C VAL A 659 -30.11 -4.46 28.71
N PRO A 660 -29.02 -5.18 29.04
CA PRO A 660 -28.77 -6.52 28.52
C PRO A 660 -29.96 -7.49 28.69
N ASP A 661 -30.22 -8.33 27.68
CA ASP A 661 -31.40 -9.20 27.64
C ASP A 661 -31.50 -10.15 28.84
N HIS A 662 -30.36 -10.66 29.35
CA HIS A 662 -30.31 -11.56 30.51
C HIS A 662 -30.76 -10.90 31.83
N LEU A 663 -30.87 -9.57 31.87
CA LEU A 663 -31.38 -8.82 33.01
C LEU A 663 -32.88 -8.50 32.90
N ARG A 664 -33.52 -8.84 31.79
CA ARG A 664 -34.98 -8.71 31.60
C ARG A 664 -35.68 -10.01 31.98
N ILE A 665 -36.92 -9.89 32.46
CA ILE A 665 -37.76 -11.06 32.73
C ILE A 665 -38.31 -11.63 31.42
N THR A 666 -38.05 -12.91 31.19
CA THR A 666 -38.66 -13.68 30.11
C THR A 666 -39.91 -14.38 30.61
N PHE A 667 -40.99 -14.36 29.83
CA PHE A 667 -42.24 -15.04 30.18
C PHE A 667 -42.40 -16.33 29.38
N ARG A 668 -42.82 -17.40 30.04
CA ARG A 668 -43.20 -18.66 29.39
C ARG A 668 -44.62 -19.03 29.76
N VAL A 669 -45.50 -19.09 28.76
CA VAL A 669 -46.88 -19.56 28.96
C VAL A 669 -46.88 -21.09 29.06
N VAL A 670 -47.51 -21.63 30.10
CA VAL A 670 -47.60 -23.09 30.35
C VAL A 670 -49.06 -23.53 30.43
N ASP A 671 -49.37 -24.69 29.88
CA ASP A 671 -50.76 -25.20 29.74
C ASP A 671 -51.18 -26.17 30.87
N GLU A 672 -50.43 -26.21 31.97
CA GLU A 672 -50.66 -27.16 33.07
C GLU A 672 -51.36 -26.53 34.29
N PRO A 673 -52.23 -27.27 35.01
CA PRO A 673 -52.92 -26.78 36.20
C PRO A 673 -51.95 -26.55 37.37
N ALA A 674 -52.29 -25.61 38.26
CA ALA A 674 -51.51 -25.29 39.45
C ALA A 674 -51.47 -26.46 40.46
N GLY A 675 -50.58 -27.42 40.24
CA GLY A 675 -50.26 -28.49 41.18
C GLY A 675 -49.95 -29.83 40.51
N GLY A 676 -48.67 -30.19 40.42
CA GLY A 676 -48.23 -31.55 40.10
C GLY A 676 -46.96 -31.62 39.27
N SER A 677 -45.95 -32.36 39.75
CA SER A 677 -44.71 -32.61 39.02
C SER A 677 -44.92 -33.53 37.81
N GLY A 678 -44.51 -33.11 36.62
CA GLY A 678 -44.43 -33.98 35.45
C GLY A 678 -43.57 -33.35 34.35
N ARG A 679 -42.58 -34.09 33.83
CA ARG A 679 -41.75 -33.68 32.68
C ARG A 679 -42.58 -33.81 31.39
N GLY A 680 -42.67 -32.74 30.60
CA GLY A 680 -43.28 -32.76 29.26
C GLY A 680 -42.69 -31.70 28.32
N ARG A 681 -42.29 -32.12 27.11
CA ARG A 681 -41.78 -31.30 26.00
C ARG A 681 -42.94 -30.59 25.29
N GLY A 682 -42.77 -29.33 24.88
CA GLY A 682 -43.70 -28.69 23.93
C GLY A 682 -43.41 -27.21 23.64
N ARG A 683 -43.48 -26.84 22.36
CA ARG A 683 -43.14 -25.54 21.73
C ARG A 683 -44.30 -24.53 21.81
N GLY A 684 -43.98 -23.24 21.67
CA GLY A 684 -44.90 -22.19 21.18
C GLY A 684 -44.71 -20.83 21.87
N ARG A 685 -44.15 -19.85 21.14
CA ARG A 685 -44.12 -18.42 21.55
C ARG A 685 -45.48 -17.79 21.29
N ALA A 686 -45.96 -16.99 22.24
CA ALA A 686 -46.84 -15.85 22.05
C ALA A 686 -46.14 -14.64 22.68
#